data_AF-A0A2U2S3W2-F1
#
_entry.id   AF-A0A2U2S3W2-F1
#
_cell.length_a   1.000
_cell.length_b   1.000
_cell.length_c   1.000
_cell.angle_alpha   90.00
_cell.angle_beta   90.00
_cell.angle_gamma   90.00
#
_symmetry.space_group_name_H-M   'P 1'
#
loop_
_entity.id
_entity.type
_entity.pdbx_description
1 polymer ?
#
loop_
_entity_poly.entity_id
_entity_poly.type
_entity_poly.pdbx_seq_one_letter_code
_entity_poly.pdbx_strand_id
1 'polypeptide(L)'
;MTNTPATPTPGTTTHTSLQKRPVLRLVLQGGWMLVVTWIAWLLSGYFFTTWTSNTNLLYLLSQVARISLTLFTYSTVQLLADVYILLGFFSLAMLLFLRRSDDWFAIFLSVMMMTFGMRVTNIGHELMYQSELQLFFSPIMMMGEIGIIVLGWLYPDGRILPRVFRFLLPLMVVNIVLLYLPTSPFFAGENLSAGAIFNLLGWYATGIFAMVYRYRQTTNPNQREQIRWAVSGMVAPLAWFLAFSLPPIFVPALQNQTSTAFNIFIMVMRVVSIPLFLAFPTALTIAIARYKLFDIDFLINRALVYGALTALIASIFGLVLLVINAIFAITAPGTQATLGLVISALIAGGLFQPARKALQRFVDRTFYSIKIDYLKTPPERKYLASPDTQTLVPLLFSHYQNLELIGKGGMAEVYRAEHPTQQRTVAIKVLLSSLAQDDVFRRRFLREAQILSGLEHPHIVRLFDFGEENGLYYMVMEYLNGINLSTYLKQNGRMPLATALPILREVAEALDYAHTAGLVHRDVKPSNVMLDTHDANTRAVLTDFGISKITNAHTNITASAAVLGTFDYIAPEQIQGAEEVDGRADIYALGIMTYQLLTGSLPFKRPSAGALLLAHLTAPPPDAREALPSLPRQTALALQRAMAKKPAERYATASEFVLALG
;
A
#
# COMPACT_ATOMS: atom_id res chain seq x y z
N MET A 1 -30.77 -33.33 -7.47
CA MET A 1 -30.94 -32.02 -8.14
C MET A 1 -29.56 -31.47 -8.44
N THR A 2 -29.35 -31.12 -9.69
CA THR A 2 -28.06 -30.86 -10.33
C THR A 2 -27.32 -29.65 -9.74
N ASN A 3 -26.04 -29.86 -9.37
CA ASN A 3 -25.09 -28.83 -8.98
C ASN A 3 -24.89 -27.80 -10.10
N THR A 4 -25.44 -26.60 -9.92
CA THR A 4 -24.99 -25.41 -10.65
C THR A 4 -23.79 -24.80 -9.92
N PRO A 5 -22.65 -24.56 -10.60
CA PRO A 5 -21.51 -23.88 -10.00
C PRO A 5 -21.86 -22.41 -9.74
N ALA A 6 -21.49 -21.92 -8.56
CA ALA A 6 -21.66 -20.54 -8.14
C ALA A 6 -21.03 -19.58 -9.16
N THR A 7 -21.83 -18.65 -9.67
CA THR A 7 -21.39 -17.55 -10.53
C THR A 7 -20.38 -16.66 -9.82
N PRO A 8 -19.27 -16.28 -10.48
CA PRO A 8 -18.30 -15.35 -9.91
C PRO A 8 -18.96 -13.97 -9.71
N THR A 9 -18.64 -13.32 -8.60
CA THR A 9 -19.02 -11.93 -8.32
C THR A 9 -18.51 -11.01 -9.43
N PRO A 10 -19.35 -10.09 -9.96
CA PRO A 10 -18.97 -9.23 -11.08
C PRO A 10 -18.05 -8.10 -10.61
N GLY A 11 -16.78 -8.42 -10.41
CA GLY A 11 -15.69 -7.46 -10.38
C GLY A 11 -15.36 -6.99 -11.80
N THR A 12 -15.07 -5.70 -11.93
CA THR A 12 -14.93 -4.83 -13.11
C THR A 12 -14.07 -5.27 -14.32
N THR A 13 -13.65 -6.53 -14.47
CA THR A 13 -12.75 -6.99 -15.55
C THR A 13 -13.37 -8.01 -16.53
N THR A 14 -14.65 -8.37 -16.38
CA THR A 14 -15.29 -9.41 -17.22
C THR A 14 -15.41 -9.06 -18.70
N HIS A 15 -15.34 -7.77 -19.07
CA HIS A 15 -15.58 -7.31 -20.43
C HIS A 15 -14.33 -7.23 -21.32
N THR A 16 -13.14 -7.21 -20.73
CA THR A 16 -11.84 -7.12 -21.42
C THR A 16 -11.05 -8.43 -21.40
N SER A 17 -11.49 -9.40 -20.59
CA SER A 17 -10.87 -10.72 -20.50
C SER A 17 -10.90 -11.45 -21.85
N LEU A 18 -9.73 -11.94 -22.26
CA LEU A 18 -9.48 -12.76 -23.44
C LEU A 18 -9.57 -14.26 -23.15
N GLN A 19 -9.90 -14.68 -21.93
CA GLN A 19 -9.98 -16.10 -21.56
C GLN A 19 -10.96 -16.88 -22.46
N LYS A 20 -12.03 -16.24 -22.92
CA LYS A 20 -13.02 -16.83 -23.83
C LYS A 20 -12.68 -16.67 -25.33
N ARG A 21 -11.52 -16.09 -25.67
CA ARG A 21 -11.10 -15.78 -27.06
C ARG A 21 -9.62 -16.15 -27.28
N PRO A 22 -9.27 -17.45 -27.30
CA PRO A 22 -7.87 -17.90 -27.31
C PRO A 22 -7.09 -17.49 -28.57
N VAL A 23 -7.74 -17.47 -29.74
CA VAL A 23 -7.11 -17.05 -31.00
C VAL A 23 -6.74 -15.56 -30.95
N LEU A 24 -7.69 -14.71 -30.55
CA LEU A 24 -7.43 -13.27 -30.40
C LEU A 24 -6.34 -13.00 -29.36
N ARG A 25 -6.33 -13.79 -28.27
CA ARG A 25 -5.27 -13.73 -27.26
C ARG A 25 -3.89 -14.02 -27.83
N LEU A 26 -3.74 -15.09 -28.61
CA LEU A 26 -2.48 -15.46 -29.25
C LEU A 26 -2.02 -14.39 -30.25
N VAL A 27 -2.93 -13.85 -31.07
CA VAL A 27 -2.61 -12.77 -32.01
C VAL A 27 -2.11 -11.52 -31.29
N LEU A 28 -2.78 -11.10 -30.21
CA LEU A 28 -2.37 -9.93 -29.44
C LEU A 28 -1.05 -10.14 -28.69
N GLN A 29 -0.81 -11.34 -28.14
CA GLN A 29 0.47 -11.69 -27.51
C GLN A 29 1.61 -11.74 -28.53
N GLY A 30 1.38 -12.33 -29.71
CA GLY A 30 2.35 -12.35 -30.81
C GLY A 30 2.65 -10.94 -31.32
N GLY A 31 1.63 -10.10 -31.50
CA GLY A 31 1.81 -8.69 -31.87
C GLY A 31 2.63 -7.92 -30.83
N TRP A 32 2.39 -8.14 -29.54
CA TRP A 32 3.19 -7.55 -28.48
C TRP A 32 4.67 -7.99 -28.56
N MET A 33 4.94 -9.28 -28.76
CA MET A 33 6.31 -9.79 -28.90
C MET A 33 7.03 -9.16 -30.09
N LEU A 34 6.34 -9.03 -31.23
CA LEU A 34 6.90 -8.36 -32.41
C LEU A 34 7.31 -6.92 -32.11
N VAL A 35 6.45 -6.15 -31.42
CA VAL A 35 6.77 -4.76 -31.02
C VAL A 35 8.00 -4.73 -30.11
N VAL A 36 8.08 -5.61 -29.12
CA VAL A 36 9.22 -5.65 -28.18
C VAL A 36 10.52 -6.03 -28.86
N THR A 37 10.51 -7.09 -29.68
CA THR A 37 11.68 -7.50 -30.44
C THR A 37 12.13 -6.39 -31.39
N TRP A 38 11.19 -5.68 -32.00
CA TRP A 38 11.50 -4.59 -32.90
C TRP A 38 12.12 -3.38 -32.19
N ILE A 39 11.55 -2.95 -31.05
CA ILE A 39 12.14 -1.89 -30.20
C ILE A 39 13.53 -2.31 -29.71
N ALA A 40 13.71 -3.56 -29.29
CA ALA A 40 15.00 -4.07 -28.84
C ALA A 40 16.05 -4.02 -29.97
N TRP A 41 15.69 -4.47 -31.18
CA TRP A 41 16.56 -4.39 -32.35
C TRP A 41 16.95 -2.95 -32.68
N LEU A 42 16.00 -2.00 -32.64
CA LEU A 42 16.25 -0.58 -32.86
C LEU A 42 17.19 0.01 -31.81
N LEU A 43 16.97 -0.29 -30.52
CA LEU A 43 17.85 0.17 -29.45
C LEU A 43 19.25 -0.44 -29.60
N SER A 44 19.35 -1.74 -29.87
CA SER A 44 20.65 -2.37 -30.14
C SER A 44 21.35 -1.75 -31.34
N GLY A 45 20.62 -1.44 -32.42
CA GLY A 45 21.14 -0.73 -33.58
C GLY A 45 21.60 0.69 -33.23
N TYR A 46 20.82 1.45 -32.48
CA TYR A 46 21.19 2.78 -31.99
C TYR A 46 22.45 2.73 -31.11
N PHE A 47 22.48 1.85 -30.12
CA PHE A 47 23.65 1.72 -29.24
C PHE A 47 24.86 1.21 -30.01
N PHE A 48 24.71 0.25 -30.92
CA PHE A 48 25.80 -0.26 -31.73
C PHE A 48 26.33 0.79 -32.70
N THR A 49 25.46 1.50 -33.41
CA THR A 49 25.86 2.60 -34.31
C THR A 49 26.48 3.73 -33.52
N THR A 50 25.86 4.20 -32.45
CA THR A 50 26.43 5.23 -31.56
C THR A 50 27.74 4.78 -30.95
N TRP A 51 27.93 3.50 -30.63
CA TRP A 51 29.18 2.94 -30.10
C TRP A 51 30.26 2.79 -31.18
N THR A 52 29.90 2.39 -32.39
CA THR A 52 30.85 2.15 -33.50
C THR A 52 31.19 3.42 -34.27
N SER A 53 30.24 4.34 -34.43
CA SER A 53 30.47 5.70 -34.91
C SER A 53 31.18 6.54 -33.83
N ASN A 54 31.03 6.21 -32.54
CA ASN A 54 31.95 6.62 -31.48
C ASN A 54 33.07 5.59 -31.23
N THR A 55 33.88 5.32 -32.25
CA THR A 55 35.33 5.05 -32.03
C THR A 55 36.03 6.18 -31.23
N ASN A 56 35.26 7.22 -30.93
CA ASN A 56 35.48 8.26 -29.96
C ASN A 56 35.33 7.90 -28.48
N LEU A 57 35.25 6.68 -27.94
CA LEU A 57 35.46 6.61 -26.48
C LEU A 57 36.91 7.00 -26.12
N LEU A 58 37.88 6.49 -26.89
CA LEU A 58 39.31 6.85 -26.81
C LEU A 58 39.63 8.19 -27.49
N TYR A 59 38.90 8.58 -28.55
CA TYR A 59 39.05 9.90 -29.19
C TYR A 59 38.24 11.03 -28.52
N LEU A 60 37.10 10.79 -27.86
CA LEU A 60 36.47 11.74 -26.91
C LEU A 60 37.40 11.93 -25.73
N LEU A 61 37.96 10.87 -25.13
CA LEU A 61 38.95 11.00 -24.06
C LEU A 61 40.20 11.79 -24.51
N SER A 62 40.67 11.64 -25.75
CA SER A 62 41.77 12.44 -26.30
C SER A 62 41.35 13.86 -26.73
N GLN A 63 40.07 14.07 -27.03
CA GLN A 63 39.46 15.37 -27.31
C GLN A 63 38.84 16.02 -26.07
N VAL A 64 38.86 15.42 -24.86
CA VAL A 64 38.45 16.09 -23.61
C VAL A 64 39.31 17.35 -23.36
N ALA A 65 40.52 17.40 -23.95
CA ALA A 65 41.36 18.59 -23.97
C ALA A 65 40.90 19.69 -24.96
N ARG A 66 39.96 19.42 -25.87
CA ARG A 66 39.55 20.33 -26.98
C ARG A 66 38.03 20.47 -27.18
N ILE A 67 37.21 19.53 -26.68
CA ILE A 67 35.74 19.65 -26.63
C ILE A 67 35.40 20.50 -25.40
N SER A 68 34.63 21.56 -25.58
CA SER A 68 34.10 22.33 -24.45
C SER A 68 33.37 21.36 -23.50
N LEU A 69 33.76 21.34 -22.22
CA LEU A 69 33.20 20.51 -21.13
C LEU A 69 31.65 20.42 -21.17
N THR A 70 31.03 21.48 -21.70
CA THR A 70 29.62 21.69 -21.98
C THR A 70 28.96 20.66 -22.91
N LEU A 71 29.58 20.30 -24.05
CA LEU A 71 28.98 19.39 -25.04
C LEU A 71 28.92 17.95 -24.50
N PHE A 72 29.99 17.51 -23.85
CA PHE A 72 30.06 16.19 -23.21
C PHE A 72 29.05 16.06 -22.06
N THR A 73 28.94 17.11 -21.24
CA THR A 73 27.97 17.14 -20.13
C THR A 73 26.53 17.10 -20.67
N TYR A 74 26.24 17.83 -21.75
CA TYR A 74 24.94 17.83 -22.40
C TYR A 74 24.53 16.43 -22.90
N SER A 75 25.37 15.76 -23.69
CA SER A 75 25.06 14.43 -24.24
C SER A 75 24.90 13.38 -23.13
N THR A 76 25.70 13.48 -22.06
CA THR A 76 25.61 12.57 -20.91
C THR A 76 24.30 12.76 -20.14
N VAL A 77 23.91 14.01 -19.85
CA VAL A 77 22.64 14.33 -19.19
C VAL A 77 21.45 13.85 -20.02
N GLN A 78 21.51 14.03 -21.33
CA GLN A 78 20.48 13.59 -22.27
C GLN A 78 20.31 12.07 -22.26
N LEU A 79 21.40 11.31 -22.41
CA LEU A 79 21.36 9.85 -22.43
C LEU A 79 20.83 9.29 -21.10
N LEU A 80 21.29 9.83 -19.96
CA LEU A 80 20.81 9.40 -18.65
C LEU A 80 19.32 9.67 -18.49
N ALA A 81 18.84 10.86 -18.85
CA ALA A 81 17.42 11.20 -18.79
C ALA A 81 16.56 10.23 -19.62
N ASP A 82 16.99 9.93 -20.85
CA ASP A 82 16.30 8.98 -21.73
C ASP A 82 16.25 7.57 -21.12
N VAL A 83 17.37 7.08 -20.57
CA VAL A 83 17.42 5.77 -19.90
C VAL A 83 16.45 5.70 -18.71
N TYR A 84 16.37 6.75 -17.88
CA TYR A 84 15.43 6.79 -16.75
C TYR A 84 13.98 6.70 -17.22
N ILE A 85 13.62 7.48 -18.25
CA ILE A 85 12.28 7.49 -18.81
C ILE A 85 11.95 6.11 -19.38
N LEU A 86 12.82 5.54 -20.23
CA LEU A 86 12.61 4.21 -20.81
C LEU A 86 12.46 3.13 -19.73
N LEU A 87 13.31 3.13 -18.71
CA LEU A 87 13.22 2.17 -17.60
C LEU A 87 11.86 2.25 -16.89
N GLY A 88 11.36 3.46 -16.60
CA GLY A 88 10.06 3.65 -15.96
C GLY A 88 8.89 3.13 -16.80
N PHE A 89 8.87 3.48 -18.09
CA PHE A 89 7.80 3.04 -19.00
C PHE A 89 7.88 1.54 -19.30
N PHE A 90 9.07 1.02 -19.57
CA PHE A 90 9.27 -0.38 -19.99
C PHE A 90 9.08 -1.35 -18.82
N SER A 91 9.53 -1.00 -17.62
CA SER A 91 9.32 -1.84 -16.44
C SER A 91 7.83 -2.04 -16.14
N LEU A 92 7.04 -0.97 -16.21
CA LEU A 92 5.59 -1.06 -16.03
C LEU A 92 4.89 -1.78 -17.18
N ALA A 93 5.30 -1.51 -18.42
CA ALA A 93 4.79 -2.20 -19.60
C ALA A 93 5.01 -3.71 -19.51
N MET A 94 6.23 -4.13 -19.18
CA MET A 94 6.61 -5.53 -19.02
C MET A 94 5.81 -6.17 -17.88
N LEU A 95 5.65 -5.47 -16.76
CA LEU A 95 4.87 -5.95 -15.63
C LEU A 95 3.42 -6.21 -16.00
N LEU A 96 2.78 -5.26 -16.69
CA LEU A 96 1.39 -5.39 -17.15
C LEU A 96 1.22 -6.60 -18.06
N PHE A 97 2.14 -6.79 -19.01
CA PHE A 97 2.10 -7.94 -19.91
C PHE A 97 2.30 -9.26 -19.15
N LEU A 98 3.32 -9.37 -18.31
CA LEU A 98 3.62 -10.59 -17.57
C LEU A 98 2.49 -10.99 -16.61
N ARG A 99 1.82 -10.02 -15.98
CA ARG A 99 0.76 -10.28 -15.00
C ARG A 99 -0.63 -10.41 -15.62
N ARG A 100 -0.90 -9.75 -16.73
CA ARG A 100 -2.25 -9.60 -17.31
C ARG A 100 -2.30 -9.73 -18.84
N SER A 101 -1.48 -10.63 -19.41
CA SER A 101 -1.57 -11.02 -20.83
C SER A 101 -2.88 -11.76 -21.21
N ASP A 102 -3.80 -11.94 -20.27
CA ASP A 102 -5.15 -12.45 -20.48
C ASP A 102 -6.20 -11.33 -20.66
N ASP A 103 -5.80 -10.05 -20.63
CA ASP A 103 -6.67 -8.89 -20.83
C ASP A 103 -6.15 -8.04 -22.01
N TRP A 104 -7.01 -7.74 -23.00
CA TRP A 104 -6.58 -6.99 -24.18
C TRP A 104 -6.22 -5.54 -23.86
N PHE A 105 -6.89 -4.93 -22.87
CA PHE A 105 -6.63 -3.54 -22.48
C PHE A 105 -5.28 -3.43 -21.76
N ALA A 106 -4.92 -4.44 -20.97
CA ALA A 106 -3.58 -4.53 -20.37
C ALA A 106 -2.48 -4.69 -21.42
N ILE A 107 -2.70 -5.50 -22.47
CA ILE A 107 -1.77 -5.63 -23.60
C ILE A 107 -1.64 -4.31 -24.36
N PHE A 108 -2.76 -3.65 -24.68
CA PHE A 108 -2.77 -2.33 -25.31
C PHE A 108 -1.98 -1.31 -24.48
N LEU A 109 -2.25 -1.23 -23.18
CA LEU A 109 -1.58 -0.31 -22.26
C LEU A 109 -0.08 -0.56 -22.20
N SER A 110 0.35 -1.83 -22.24
CA SER A 110 1.75 -2.21 -22.30
C SER A 110 2.44 -1.76 -23.59
N VAL A 111 1.85 -2.04 -24.77
CA VAL A 111 2.38 -1.57 -26.06
C VAL A 111 2.46 -0.05 -26.10
N MET A 112 1.40 0.62 -25.65
CA MET A 112 1.35 2.07 -25.58
C MET A 112 2.45 2.63 -24.69
N MET A 113 2.70 2.04 -23.52
CA MET A 113 3.80 2.46 -22.64
C MET A 113 5.17 2.35 -23.30
N MET A 114 5.45 1.27 -24.03
CA MET A 114 6.73 1.11 -24.72
C MET A 114 6.89 2.10 -25.86
N THR A 115 5.88 2.20 -26.72
CA THR A 115 5.91 3.10 -27.90
C THR A 115 5.91 4.58 -27.49
N PHE A 116 5.12 4.96 -26.49
CA PHE A 116 5.12 6.32 -25.95
C PHE A 116 6.40 6.66 -25.20
N GLY A 117 6.98 5.70 -24.44
CA GLY A 117 8.28 5.86 -23.81
C GLY A 117 9.39 6.16 -24.84
N MET A 118 9.42 5.43 -25.95
CA MET A 118 10.32 5.73 -27.08
C MET A 118 10.04 7.12 -27.67
N ARG A 119 8.77 7.50 -27.78
CA ARG A 119 8.33 8.78 -28.35
C ARG A 119 8.80 10.02 -27.61
N VAL A 120 8.90 9.94 -26.29
CA VAL A 120 9.25 11.08 -25.44
C VAL A 120 10.75 11.21 -25.17
N THR A 121 11.56 10.26 -25.65
CA THR A 121 13.02 10.27 -25.49
C THR A 121 13.72 10.77 -26.75
N ASN A 122 14.94 11.31 -26.58
CA ASN A 122 15.73 11.74 -27.73
C ASN A 122 16.27 10.58 -28.54
N ILE A 123 16.53 9.42 -27.92
CA ILE A 123 16.86 8.19 -28.65
C ILE A 123 15.84 7.95 -29.77
N GLY A 124 14.55 8.07 -29.48
CA GLY A 124 13.52 7.91 -30.50
C GLY A 124 13.51 9.03 -31.53
N HIS A 125 13.78 10.27 -31.13
CA HIS A 125 13.88 11.39 -32.06
C HIS A 125 15.07 11.21 -33.02
N GLU A 126 16.26 10.91 -32.52
CA GLU A 126 17.48 10.73 -33.32
C GLU A 126 17.36 9.56 -34.31
N LEU A 127 16.74 8.46 -33.90
CA LEU A 127 16.45 7.32 -34.79
C LEU A 127 15.50 7.69 -35.93
N MET A 128 14.60 8.65 -35.74
CA MET A 128 13.67 9.11 -36.79
C MET A 128 14.39 9.88 -37.90
N TYR A 129 15.42 10.67 -37.57
CA TYR A 129 16.15 11.48 -38.56
C TYR A 129 17.25 10.71 -39.30
N GLN A 130 17.54 9.48 -38.89
CA GLN A 130 18.35 8.58 -39.71
C GLN A 130 17.51 8.12 -40.90
N SER A 131 17.83 8.63 -42.08
CA SER A 131 17.07 8.44 -43.33
C SER A 131 16.74 6.97 -43.64
N GLU A 132 17.64 6.04 -43.31
CA GLU A 132 17.46 4.59 -43.51
C GLU A 132 16.44 3.97 -42.54
N LEU A 133 16.25 4.57 -41.36
CA LEU A 133 15.39 4.06 -40.28
C LEU A 133 14.06 4.81 -40.15
N GLN A 134 13.90 5.96 -40.82
CA GLN A 134 12.72 6.82 -40.72
C GLN A 134 11.39 6.09 -41.02
N LEU A 135 11.35 5.31 -42.11
CA LEU A 135 10.17 4.53 -42.51
C LEU A 135 9.80 3.45 -41.49
N PHE A 136 10.80 2.95 -40.75
CA PHE A 136 10.60 1.95 -39.71
C PHE A 136 10.21 2.59 -38.37
N PHE A 137 10.77 3.75 -38.03
CA PHE A 137 10.55 4.36 -36.72
C PHE A 137 9.25 5.17 -36.61
N SER A 138 8.80 5.77 -37.71
CA SER A 138 7.60 6.62 -37.74
C SER A 138 6.33 5.90 -37.25
N PRO A 139 6.04 4.64 -37.63
CA PRO A 139 4.90 3.90 -37.10
C PRO A 139 4.93 3.71 -35.57
N ILE A 140 6.09 3.44 -34.96
CA ILE A 140 6.23 3.28 -33.50
C ILE A 140 5.86 4.59 -32.81
N MET A 141 6.36 5.71 -33.33
CA MET A 141 6.10 7.04 -32.79
C MET A 141 4.62 7.39 -32.87
N MET A 142 4.01 7.12 -34.01
CA MET A 142 2.57 7.30 -34.21
C MET A 142 1.75 6.41 -33.28
N MET A 143 2.15 5.15 -33.06
CA MET A 143 1.47 4.25 -32.12
C MET A 143 1.53 4.78 -30.69
N GLY A 144 2.65 5.36 -30.27
CA GLY A 144 2.78 6.01 -28.97
C GLY A 144 1.84 7.21 -28.83
N GLU A 145 1.84 8.10 -29.82
CA GLU A 145 1.02 9.33 -29.84
C GLU A 145 -0.50 9.00 -29.89
N ILE A 146 -0.90 8.10 -30.79
CA ILE A 146 -2.27 7.60 -30.89
C ILE A 146 -2.67 6.92 -29.58
N GLY A 147 -1.79 6.08 -29.04
CA GLY A 147 -2.07 5.27 -27.87
C GLY A 147 -2.35 6.11 -26.63
N ILE A 148 -1.58 7.17 -26.37
CA ILE A 148 -1.80 8.02 -25.20
C ILE A 148 -3.12 8.81 -25.28
N ILE A 149 -3.53 9.25 -26.48
CA ILE A 149 -4.82 9.93 -26.67
C ILE A 149 -5.97 8.93 -26.51
N VAL A 150 -5.87 7.76 -27.16
CA VAL A 150 -6.88 6.69 -27.09
C VAL A 150 -7.02 6.15 -25.68
N LEU A 151 -5.94 6.12 -24.89
CA LEU A 151 -6.01 5.81 -23.47
C LEU A 151 -7.00 6.73 -22.74
N GLY A 152 -6.98 8.03 -23.04
CA GLY A 152 -7.96 9.01 -22.55
C GLY A 152 -9.40 8.56 -22.71
N TRP A 153 -9.70 7.93 -23.83
CA TRP A 153 -11.04 7.47 -24.17
C TRP A 153 -11.38 6.11 -23.58
N LEU A 154 -10.39 5.23 -23.43
CA LEU A 154 -10.55 3.84 -23.00
C LEU A 154 -10.48 3.62 -21.48
N TYR A 155 -9.69 4.42 -20.77
CA TYR A 155 -9.36 4.18 -19.37
C TYR A 155 -10.58 4.37 -18.43
N PRO A 156 -10.73 3.57 -17.35
CA PRO A 156 -9.89 2.47 -16.89
C PRO A 156 -10.30 1.07 -17.40
N ASP A 157 -11.42 0.94 -18.10
CA ASP A 157 -12.10 -0.34 -18.34
C ASP A 157 -12.04 -0.82 -19.80
N GLY A 158 -11.26 -0.16 -20.66
CA GLY A 158 -11.11 -0.49 -22.07
C GLY A 158 -12.31 -0.12 -22.94
N ARG A 159 -13.31 0.61 -22.44
CA ARG A 159 -14.48 1.01 -23.24
C ARG A 159 -14.31 2.43 -23.72
N ILE A 160 -14.66 2.75 -24.96
CA ILE A 160 -14.68 4.15 -25.43
C ILE A 160 -15.88 4.87 -24.82
N LEU A 161 -15.64 5.92 -24.04
CA LEU A 161 -16.66 6.82 -23.47
C LEU A 161 -16.18 8.29 -23.52
N PRO A 162 -17.00 9.26 -23.96
CA PRO A 162 -18.37 9.11 -24.49
C PRO A 162 -18.41 8.34 -25.82
N ARG A 163 -19.56 7.71 -26.14
CA ARG A 163 -19.69 6.85 -27.34
C ARG A 163 -19.42 7.59 -28.66
N VAL A 164 -19.63 8.90 -28.70
CA VAL A 164 -19.37 9.75 -29.88
C VAL A 164 -17.90 9.68 -30.32
N PHE A 165 -16.96 9.41 -29.42
CA PHE A 165 -15.54 9.31 -29.74
C PHE A 165 -15.18 8.09 -30.60
N ARG A 166 -16.08 7.10 -30.72
CA ARG A 166 -15.92 6.01 -31.69
C ARG A 166 -15.86 6.52 -33.14
N PHE A 167 -16.59 7.58 -33.44
CA PHE A 167 -16.60 8.21 -34.76
C PHE A 167 -15.40 9.15 -34.97
N LEU A 168 -14.83 9.68 -33.89
CA LEU A 168 -13.62 10.51 -33.95
C LEU A 168 -12.34 9.68 -34.09
N LEU A 169 -12.34 8.42 -33.69
CA LEU A 169 -11.16 7.56 -33.73
C LEU A 169 -10.50 7.46 -35.12
N PRO A 170 -11.22 7.17 -36.21
CA PRO A 170 -10.61 7.12 -37.54
C PRO A 170 -10.06 8.48 -37.98
N LEU A 171 -10.78 9.57 -37.65
CA LEU A 171 -10.35 10.93 -37.98
C LEU A 171 -9.05 11.31 -37.25
N MET A 172 -8.95 10.98 -35.96
CA MET A 172 -7.75 11.18 -35.17
C MET A 172 -6.56 10.39 -35.72
N VAL A 173 -6.76 9.11 -36.03
CA VAL A 173 -5.70 8.26 -36.59
C VAL A 173 -5.21 8.82 -37.92
N VAL A 174 -6.12 9.13 -38.85
CA VAL A 174 -5.74 9.73 -40.15
C VAL A 174 -5.02 11.06 -39.95
N ASN A 175 -5.51 11.91 -39.04
CA ASN A 175 -4.90 13.20 -38.80
C ASN A 175 -3.47 13.08 -38.23
N ILE A 176 -3.24 12.17 -37.28
CA ILE A 176 -1.89 11.90 -36.76
C ILE A 176 -1.01 11.28 -37.86
N VAL A 177 -1.52 10.33 -38.64
CA VAL A 177 -0.77 9.76 -39.78
C VAL A 177 -0.30 10.86 -40.73
N LEU A 178 -1.20 11.75 -41.14
CA LEU A 178 -0.88 12.88 -42.01
C LEU A 178 0.13 13.84 -41.40
N LEU A 179 0.17 13.98 -40.08
CA LEU A 179 1.14 14.81 -39.38
C LEU A 179 2.56 14.24 -39.46
N TYR A 180 2.69 12.91 -39.49
CA TYR A 180 3.97 12.20 -39.53
C TYR A 180 4.41 11.78 -40.93
N LEU A 181 3.65 12.12 -41.98
CA LEU A 181 4.10 11.90 -43.35
C LEU A 181 5.27 12.86 -43.68
N PRO A 182 6.35 12.37 -44.30
CA PRO A 182 7.50 13.19 -44.68
C PRO A 182 7.15 14.39 -45.59
N THR A 183 6.04 14.32 -46.31
CA THR A 183 5.55 15.33 -47.25
C THR A 183 4.53 16.30 -46.64
N SER A 184 4.28 16.22 -45.33
CA SER A 184 3.25 17.02 -44.66
C SER A 184 3.63 18.50 -44.56
N PRO A 185 2.75 19.44 -44.94
CA PRO A 185 3.01 20.88 -44.77
C PRO A 185 3.10 21.30 -43.29
N PHE A 186 2.69 20.43 -42.37
CA PHE A 186 2.78 20.63 -40.92
C PHE A 186 4.12 20.20 -40.32
N PHE A 187 4.93 19.47 -41.11
CA PHE A 187 6.24 18.93 -40.77
C PHE A 187 7.31 19.63 -41.63
N ALA A 188 7.69 20.84 -41.21
CA ALA A 188 8.66 21.69 -41.93
C ALA A 188 10.05 21.56 -41.29
N GLY A 189 10.75 20.45 -41.57
CA GLY A 189 12.10 20.19 -41.06
C GLY A 189 12.13 19.56 -39.66
N GLU A 190 13.07 19.97 -38.81
CA GLU A 190 13.34 19.34 -37.50
C GLU A 190 12.30 19.65 -36.40
N ASN A 191 11.35 20.57 -36.63
CA ASN A 191 10.39 21.04 -35.62
C ASN A 191 8.94 21.00 -36.12
N LEU A 192 8.02 20.70 -35.20
CA LEU A 192 6.58 20.80 -35.44
C LEU A 192 6.18 22.27 -35.63
N SER A 193 5.42 22.57 -36.68
CA SER A 193 4.82 23.90 -36.86
C SER A 193 3.88 24.26 -35.70
N ALA A 194 3.67 25.56 -35.44
CA ALA A 194 2.70 26.00 -34.43
C ALA A 194 1.30 25.39 -34.67
N GLY A 195 0.88 25.29 -35.93
CA GLY A 195 -0.38 24.63 -36.32
C GLY A 195 -0.41 23.13 -35.95
N ALA A 196 0.70 22.42 -36.13
CA ALA A 196 0.83 21.01 -35.73
C ALA A 196 0.72 20.84 -34.20
N ILE A 197 1.33 21.75 -33.44
CA ILE A 197 1.25 21.77 -31.97
C ILE A 197 -0.20 21.96 -31.52
N PHE A 198 -0.91 22.98 -32.04
CA PHE A 198 -2.31 23.21 -31.68
C PHE A 198 -3.23 22.05 -32.08
N ASN A 199 -2.97 21.43 -33.24
CA ASN A 199 -3.70 20.25 -33.69
C ASN A 199 -3.55 19.08 -32.70
N LEU A 200 -2.32 18.75 -32.28
CA LEU A 200 -2.07 17.70 -31.29
C LEU A 200 -2.71 18.02 -29.94
N LEU A 201 -2.57 19.26 -29.46
CA LEU A 201 -3.20 19.70 -28.20
C LEU A 201 -4.72 19.53 -28.22
N GLY A 202 -5.37 19.77 -29.36
CA GLY A 202 -6.80 19.51 -29.55
C GLY A 202 -7.17 18.05 -29.25
N TRP A 203 -6.38 17.10 -29.76
CA TRP A 203 -6.62 15.68 -29.50
C TRP A 203 -6.35 15.28 -28.05
N TYR A 204 -5.26 15.75 -27.44
CA TYR A 204 -5.01 15.54 -26.01
C TYR A 204 -6.16 16.07 -25.14
N ALA A 205 -6.73 17.23 -25.49
CA ALA A 205 -7.87 17.80 -24.79
C ALA A 205 -9.10 16.89 -24.86
N THR A 206 -9.35 16.21 -25.98
CA THR A 206 -10.44 15.22 -26.06
C THR A 206 -10.22 14.03 -25.12
N GLY A 207 -8.97 13.56 -24.99
CA GLY A 207 -8.60 12.49 -24.06
C GLY A 207 -8.88 12.87 -22.60
N ILE A 208 -8.42 14.05 -22.19
CA ILE A 208 -8.66 14.60 -20.85
C ILE A 208 -10.16 14.82 -20.62
N PHE A 209 -10.87 15.37 -21.60
CA PHE A 209 -12.32 15.57 -21.52
C PHE A 209 -13.07 14.25 -21.30
N ALA A 210 -12.73 13.18 -22.04
CA ALA A 210 -13.31 11.85 -21.83
C ALA A 210 -13.11 11.35 -20.40
N MET A 211 -11.90 11.50 -19.85
CA MET A 211 -11.61 11.10 -18.49
C MET A 211 -12.39 11.91 -17.45
N VAL A 212 -12.49 13.24 -17.63
CA VAL A 212 -13.27 14.11 -16.74
C VAL A 212 -14.77 13.81 -16.82
N TYR A 213 -15.28 13.58 -18.03
CA TYR A 213 -16.67 13.16 -18.26
C TYR A 213 -16.96 11.85 -17.54
N ARG A 214 -16.07 10.85 -17.68
CA ARG A 214 -16.20 9.56 -17.01
C ARG A 214 -16.08 9.67 -15.50
N TYR A 215 -15.15 10.47 -14.99
CA TYR A 215 -14.99 10.73 -13.56
C TYR A 215 -16.29 11.23 -12.91
N ARG A 216 -17.07 12.06 -13.63
CA ARG A 216 -18.37 12.57 -13.15
C ARG A 216 -19.49 11.52 -13.21
N GLN A 217 -19.40 10.53 -14.08
CA GLN A 217 -20.45 9.52 -14.26
C GLN A 217 -20.23 8.23 -13.46
N THR A 218 -18.99 7.95 -13.07
CA THR A 218 -18.65 6.73 -12.34
C THR A 218 -19.15 6.80 -10.89
N THR A 219 -19.96 5.83 -10.49
CA THR A 219 -20.42 5.62 -9.09
C THR A 219 -19.47 4.75 -8.28
N ASN A 220 -18.62 3.95 -8.91
CA ASN A 220 -17.65 3.10 -8.24
C ASN A 220 -16.47 3.94 -7.66
N PRO A 221 -16.27 3.94 -6.33
CA PRO A 221 -15.24 4.75 -5.68
C PRO A 221 -13.81 4.40 -6.13
N ASN A 222 -13.51 3.12 -6.36
CA ASN A 222 -12.18 2.69 -6.80
C ASN A 222 -11.89 3.14 -8.24
N GLN A 223 -12.87 3.00 -9.15
CA GLN A 223 -12.71 3.47 -10.54
C GLN A 223 -12.57 4.99 -10.61
N ARG A 224 -13.27 5.72 -9.73
CA ARG A 224 -13.15 7.17 -9.64
C ARG A 224 -11.74 7.60 -9.24
N GLU A 225 -11.15 6.91 -8.28
CA GLU A 225 -9.75 7.15 -7.88
C GLU A 225 -8.75 6.70 -8.95
N GLN A 226 -8.97 5.58 -9.64
CA GLN A 226 -8.16 5.17 -10.80
C GLN A 226 -8.10 6.29 -11.86
N ILE A 227 -9.26 6.83 -12.25
CA ILE A 227 -9.35 7.92 -13.24
C ILE A 227 -8.62 9.17 -12.74
N ARG A 228 -8.78 9.53 -11.47
CA ARG A 228 -8.10 10.68 -10.87
C ARG A 228 -6.58 10.57 -11.01
N TRP A 229 -6.01 9.42 -10.66
CA TRP A 229 -4.57 9.20 -10.79
C TRP A 229 -4.11 9.22 -12.25
N ALA A 230 -4.85 8.59 -13.17
CA ALA A 230 -4.53 8.63 -14.59
C ALA A 230 -4.52 10.07 -15.15
N VAL A 231 -5.53 10.89 -14.81
CA VAL A 231 -5.57 12.30 -15.21
C VAL A 231 -4.37 13.06 -14.64
N SER A 232 -4.08 12.91 -13.35
CA SER A 232 -2.91 13.54 -12.73
C SER A 232 -1.60 13.13 -13.41
N GLY A 233 -1.47 11.86 -13.80
CA GLY A 233 -0.32 11.34 -14.53
C GLY A 233 -0.19 11.91 -15.94
N MET A 234 -1.29 12.12 -16.67
CA MET A 234 -1.27 12.64 -18.05
C MET A 234 -1.04 14.15 -18.14
N VAL A 235 -1.43 14.91 -17.11
CA VAL A 235 -1.22 16.36 -17.09
C VAL A 235 0.27 16.72 -17.06
N ALA A 236 1.13 15.90 -16.45
CA ALA A 236 2.54 16.19 -16.31
C ALA A 236 3.34 16.16 -17.65
N PRO A 237 3.20 15.13 -18.51
CA PRO A 237 3.74 15.16 -19.87
C PRO A 237 3.22 16.34 -20.71
N LEU A 238 1.93 16.68 -20.56
CA LEU A 238 1.33 17.82 -21.27
C LEU A 238 1.93 19.15 -20.80
N ALA A 239 2.12 19.32 -19.49
CA ALA A 239 2.77 20.49 -18.93
C ALA A 239 4.22 20.63 -19.42
N TRP A 240 4.96 19.51 -19.49
CA TRP A 240 6.30 19.52 -20.07
C TRP A 240 6.27 19.93 -21.54
N PHE A 241 5.37 19.36 -22.35
CA PHE A 241 5.24 19.69 -23.76
C PHE A 241 4.96 21.18 -23.98
N LEU A 242 4.05 21.77 -23.21
CA LEU A 242 3.77 23.21 -23.27
C LEU A 242 4.98 24.05 -22.84
N ALA A 243 5.65 23.68 -21.76
CA ALA A 243 6.84 24.37 -21.26
C ALA A 243 8.04 24.24 -22.21
N PHE A 244 8.12 23.18 -23.00
CA PHE A 244 9.17 22.97 -24.00
C PHE A 244 8.87 23.71 -25.31
N SER A 245 7.63 23.63 -25.79
CA SER A 245 7.26 24.09 -27.13
C SER A 245 6.85 25.56 -27.22
N LEU A 246 6.29 26.15 -26.16
CA LEU A 246 5.80 27.54 -26.22
C LEU A 246 6.90 28.60 -26.05
N PRO A 247 7.86 28.50 -25.11
CA PRO A 247 8.83 29.58 -24.90
C PRO A 247 9.66 29.95 -26.13
N PRO A 248 10.13 29.02 -26.99
CA PRO A 248 10.83 29.37 -28.22
C PRO A 248 10.01 30.22 -29.20
N ILE A 249 8.67 30.19 -29.11
CA ILE A 249 7.78 30.99 -29.97
C ILE A 249 7.77 32.45 -29.51
N PHE A 250 7.72 32.70 -28.21
CA PHE A 250 7.48 34.04 -27.63
C PHE A 250 8.73 34.72 -27.08
N VAL A 251 9.80 33.99 -26.81
CA VAL A 251 11.03 34.51 -26.20
C VAL A 251 12.11 34.66 -27.27
N PRO A 252 12.47 35.89 -27.70
CA PRO A 252 13.45 36.10 -28.77
C PRO A 252 14.82 35.45 -28.50
N ALA A 253 15.25 35.42 -27.25
CA ALA A 253 16.50 34.77 -26.84
C ALA A 253 16.52 33.25 -27.08
N LEU A 254 15.35 32.61 -27.21
CA LEU A 254 15.20 31.18 -27.47
C LEU A 254 14.90 30.87 -28.94
N GLN A 255 14.72 31.88 -29.80
CA GLN A 255 14.47 31.67 -31.23
C GLN A 255 15.74 31.26 -31.99
N ASN A 256 16.92 31.69 -31.53
CA ASN A 256 18.20 31.26 -32.10
C ASN A 256 18.66 29.94 -31.47
N GLN A 257 18.55 28.84 -32.21
CA GLN A 257 18.90 27.48 -31.76
C GLN A 257 20.40 27.29 -31.50
N THR A 258 21.26 28.18 -32.00
CA THR A 258 22.71 28.14 -31.73
C THR A 258 23.10 28.96 -30.49
N SER A 259 22.15 29.67 -29.89
CA SER A 259 22.41 30.54 -28.75
C SER A 259 22.69 29.74 -27.47
N THR A 260 23.54 30.31 -26.62
CA THR A 260 23.79 29.80 -25.28
C THR A 260 22.51 29.72 -24.43
N ALA A 261 21.60 30.68 -24.60
CA ALA A 261 20.32 30.70 -23.90
C ALA A 261 19.43 29.51 -24.27
N PHE A 262 19.37 29.16 -25.56
CA PHE A 262 18.66 27.98 -26.04
C PHE A 262 19.27 26.69 -25.49
N ASN A 263 20.60 26.57 -25.49
CA ASN A 263 21.28 25.38 -24.94
C ASN A 263 21.01 25.19 -23.43
N ILE A 264 21.03 26.27 -22.66
CA ILE A 264 20.66 26.23 -21.22
C ILE A 264 19.19 25.84 -21.06
N PHE A 265 18.28 26.42 -21.85
CA PHE A 265 16.87 26.10 -21.82
C PHE A 265 16.62 24.61 -22.07
N ILE A 266 17.20 24.05 -23.14
CA ILE A 266 17.07 22.62 -23.44
C ILE A 266 17.60 21.78 -22.28
N MET A 267 18.79 22.09 -21.75
CA MET A 267 19.40 21.34 -20.65
C MET A 267 18.52 21.32 -19.40
N VAL A 268 17.95 22.46 -19.01
CA VAL A 268 17.00 22.56 -17.89
C VAL A 268 15.74 21.74 -18.18
N MET A 269 15.16 21.88 -19.37
CA MET A 269 13.96 21.15 -19.77
C MET A 269 14.17 19.63 -19.80
N ARG A 270 15.39 19.14 -20.02
CA ARG A 270 15.72 17.70 -19.94
C ARG A 270 15.71 17.17 -18.51
N VAL A 271 16.21 17.93 -17.54
CA VAL A 271 16.13 17.51 -16.14
C VAL A 271 14.68 17.49 -15.66
N VAL A 272 13.92 18.52 -16.04
CA VAL A 272 12.50 18.67 -15.68
C VAL A 272 11.64 17.59 -16.35
N SER A 273 12.05 17.06 -17.50
CA SER A 273 11.30 16.01 -18.21
C SER A 273 11.23 14.71 -17.41
N ILE A 274 12.30 14.32 -16.70
CA ILE A 274 12.38 13.05 -15.96
C ILE A 274 11.19 12.89 -14.99
N PRO A 275 10.98 13.77 -13.99
CA PRO A 275 9.86 13.62 -13.06
C PRO A 275 8.50 13.81 -13.74
N LEU A 276 8.39 14.66 -14.77
CA LEU A 276 7.12 14.91 -15.45
C LEU A 276 6.66 13.72 -16.29
N PHE A 277 7.57 13.05 -17.01
CA PHE A 277 7.25 11.85 -17.76
C PHE A 277 7.07 10.63 -16.86
N LEU A 278 7.90 10.48 -15.80
CA LEU A 278 7.74 9.39 -14.84
C LEU A 278 6.48 9.52 -13.97
N ALA A 279 5.85 10.69 -13.91
CA ALA A 279 4.57 10.86 -13.22
C ALA A 279 3.47 9.95 -13.79
N PHE A 280 3.46 9.72 -15.10
CA PHE A 280 2.46 8.86 -15.74
C PHE A 280 2.56 7.37 -15.31
N PRO A 281 3.69 6.66 -15.52
CA PRO A 281 3.83 5.28 -15.07
C PRO A 281 3.72 5.17 -13.55
N THR A 282 4.17 6.17 -12.79
CA THR A 282 3.99 6.20 -11.33
C THR A 282 2.51 6.24 -10.95
N ALA A 283 1.72 7.13 -11.56
CA ALA A 283 0.30 7.25 -11.29
C ALA A 283 -0.46 5.97 -11.66
N LEU A 284 -0.09 5.34 -12.77
CA LEU A 284 -0.67 4.06 -13.17
C LEU A 284 -0.28 2.93 -12.21
N THR A 285 0.97 2.91 -11.72
CA THR A 285 1.42 1.98 -10.68
C THR A 285 0.63 2.15 -9.39
N ILE A 286 0.33 3.38 -8.99
CA ILE A 286 -0.55 3.67 -7.83
C ILE A 286 -1.97 3.14 -8.09
N ALA A 287 -2.52 3.36 -9.28
CA ALA A 287 -3.83 2.83 -9.67
C ALA A 287 -3.90 1.30 -9.59
N ILE A 288 -2.85 0.61 -10.02
CA ILE A 288 -2.74 -0.85 -9.94
C ILE A 288 -2.59 -1.31 -8.49
N ALA A 289 -1.59 -0.80 -7.77
CA ALA A 289 -1.24 -1.29 -6.45
C ALA A 289 -2.30 -0.98 -5.37
N ARG A 290 -2.91 0.21 -5.42
CA ARG A 290 -3.84 0.67 -4.38
C ARG A 290 -5.30 0.43 -4.73
N TYR A 291 -5.68 0.74 -5.96
CA TYR A 291 -7.08 0.69 -6.39
C TYR A 291 -7.38 -0.55 -7.23
N LYS A 292 -6.51 -1.56 -7.16
CA LYS A 292 -6.64 -2.87 -7.81
C LYS A 292 -6.99 -2.76 -9.29
N LEU A 293 -6.40 -1.80 -9.99
CA LEU A 293 -6.52 -1.75 -11.45
C LEU A 293 -6.01 -3.07 -12.02
N PHE A 294 -6.84 -3.75 -12.81
CA PHE A 294 -6.60 -5.11 -13.30
C PHE A 294 -6.49 -6.21 -12.23
N ASP A 295 -6.92 -5.99 -10.98
CA ASP A 295 -6.83 -7.02 -9.91
C ASP A 295 -5.42 -7.62 -9.74
N ILE A 296 -4.37 -6.83 -9.96
CA ILE A 296 -2.98 -7.29 -9.79
C ILE A 296 -2.57 -7.12 -8.33
N ASP A 297 -2.38 -8.23 -7.62
CA ASP A 297 -1.86 -8.22 -6.25
C ASP A 297 -0.33 -8.06 -6.25
N PHE A 298 0.13 -6.94 -5.69
CA PHE A 298 1.53 -6.57 -5.61
C PHE A 298 2.13 -7.00 -4.26
N LEU A 299 2.91 -8.09 -4.25
CA LEU A 299 3.80 -8.42 -3.14
C LEU A 299 5.08 -7.59 -3.27
N ILE A 300 5.05 -6.37 -2.76
CA ILE A 300 6.17 -5.43 -2.86
C ILE A 300 7.08 -5.57 -1.64
N ASN A 301 8.34 -5.94 -1.86
CA ASN A 301 9.36 -5.84 -0.82
C ASN A 301 9.66 -4.36 -0.56
N ARG A 302 9.28 -3.86 0.62
CA ARG A 302 9.43 -2.46 1.02
C ARG A 302 10.88 -1.98 0.92
N ALA A 303 11.83 -2.81 1.34
CA ALA A 303 13.25 -2.47 1.30
C ALA A 303 13.74 -2.28 -0.15
N LEU A 304 13.26 -3.12 -1.07
CA LEU A 304 13.60 -3.01 -2.49
C LEU A 304 13.00 -1.74 -3.11
N VAL A 305 11.77 -1.37 -2.74
CA VAL A 305 11.16 -0.11 -3.20
C VAL A 305 11.89 1.11 -2.66
N TYR A 306 12.21 1.15 -1.38
CA TYR A 306 12.97 2.28 -0.83
C TYR A 306 14.39 2.36 -1.39
N GLY A 307 15.02 1.20 -1.66
CA GLY A 307 16.32 1.13 -2.33
C GLY A 307 16.26 1.72 -3.73
N ALA A 308 15.33 1.25 -4.56
CA ALA A 308 15.13 1.74 -5.93
C ALA A 308 14.78 3.23 -5.96
N LEU A 309 13.90 3.67 -5.06
CA LEU A 309 13.48 5.07 -4.94
C LEU A 309 14.63 5.98 -4.51
N THR A 310 15.45 5.52 -3.55
CA THR A 310 16.64 6.27 -3.11
C THR A 310 17.66 6.39 -4.23
N ALA A 311 17.90 5.31 -4.97
CA ALA A 311 18.77 5.33 -6.14
C ALA A 311 18.25 6.31 -7.21
N LEU A 312 16.95 6.29 -7.50
CA LEU A 312 16.32 7.21 -8.45
C LEU A 312 16.52 8.68 -8.04
N ILE A 313 16.24 9.03 -6.78
CA ILE A 313 16.45 10.41 -6.29
C ILE A 313 17.93 10.79 -6.35
N ALA A 314 18.82 9.88 -5.95
CA ALA A 314 20.26 10.15 -5.93
C ALA A 314 20.78 10.46 -7.34
N SER A 315 20.31 9.71 -8.32
CA SER A 315 20.62 9.94 -9.72
C SER A 315 20.05 11.24 -10.27
N ILE A 316 18.80 11.60 -9.94
CA ILE A 316 18.22 12.90 -10.32
C ILE A 316 19.04 14.04 -9.71
N PHE A 317 19.45 13.92 -8.44
CA PHE A 317 20.30 14.92 -7.79
C PHE A 317 21.67 15.03 -8.44
N GLY A 318 22.30 13.90 -8.81
CA GLY A 318 23.54 13.91 -9.57
C GLY A 318 23.39 14.63 -10.91
N LEU A 319 22.27 14.41 -11.60
CA LEU A 319 21.97 15.03 -12.88
C LEU A 319 21.70 16.55 -12.76
N VAL A 320 20.97 16.97 -11.71
CA VAL A 320 20.82 18.40 -11.37
C VAL A 320 22.18 19.04 -11.10
N LEU A 321 23.06 18.37 -10.38
CA LEU A 321 24.41 18.86 -10.08
C LEU A 321 25.24 19.05 -11.37
N LEU A 322 25.17 18.10 -12.31
CA LEU A 322 25.81 18.22 -13.62
C LEU A 322 25.30 19.44 -14.40
N VAL A 323 23.99 19.69 -14.37
CA VAL A 323 23.37 20.83 -15.05
C VAL A 323 23.78 22.15 -14.41
N ILE A 324 23.73 22.27 -13.08
CA ILE A 324 24.15 23.50 -12.41
C ILE A 324 25.64 23.76 -12.70
N ASN A 325 26.49 22.73 -12.63
CA ASN A 325 27.91 22.85 -12.97
C ASN A 325 28.12 23.31 -14.43
N ALA A 326 27.37 22.77 -15.38
CA ALA A 326 27.42 23.20 -16.77
C ALA A 326 26.98 24.67 -16.95
N ILE A 327 25.96 25.13 -16.23
CA ILE A 327 25.54 26.54 -16.26
C ILE A 327 26.67 27.44 -15.75
N PHE A 328 27.28 27.12 -14.61
CA PHE A 328 28.41 27.91 -14.06
C PHE A 328 29.61 27.93 -15.00
N ALA A 329 29.93 26.80 -15.64
CA ALA A 329 31.03 26.72 -16.61
C ALA A 329 30.80 27.64 -17.83
N ILE A 330 29.53 27.87 -18.21
CA ILE A 330 29.15 28.75 -19.32
C ILE A 330 29.11 30.22 -18.88
N THR A 331 28.52 30.51 -17.72
CA THR A 331 28.24 31.89 -17.29
C THR A 331 29.40 32.56 -16.56
N ALA A 332 30.33 31.78 -16.00
CA ALA A 332 31.43 32.28 -15.16
C ALA A 332 32.72 31.42 -15.33
N PRO A 333 33.42 31.54 -16.47
CA PRO A 333 34.64 30.78 -16.74
C PRO A 333 35.79 31.14 -15.78
N GLY A 334 36.59 30.15 -15.35
CA GLY A 334 37.76 30.32 -14.46
C GLY A 334 37.58 29.72 -13.06
N THR A 335 38.21 30.31 -12.04
CA THR A 335 38.14 29.85 -10.61
C THR A 335 36.72 29.87 -10.02
N GLN A 336 35.78 30.56 -10.67
CA GLN A 336 34.36 30.61 -10.29
C GLN A 336 33.60 29.32 -10.65
N ALA A 337 34.05 28.54 -11.63
CA ALA A 337 33.45 27.24 -11.96
C ALA A 337 33.64 26.21 -10.82
N THR A 338 34.80 26.23 -10.16
CA THR A 338 35.09 25.39 -8.98
C THR A 338 34.17 25.74 -7.81
N LEU A 339 33.90 27.03 -7.60
CA LEU A 339 32.94 27.50 -6.60
C LEU A 339 31.51 27.06 -6.93
N GLY A 340 31.12 27.10 -8.21
CA GLY A 340 29.83 26.58 -8.68
C GLY A 340 29.65 25.10 -8.36
N LEU A 341 30.70 24.28 -8.53
CA LEU A 341 30.67 22.85 -8.20
C LEU A 341 30.51 22.60 -6.69
N VAL A 342 31.26 23.34 -5.86
CA VAL A 342 31.15 23.27 -4.39
C VAL A 342 29.75 23.69 -3.92
N ILE A 343 29.22 24.80 -4.43
CA ILE A 343 27.89 25.29 -4.08
C ILE A 343 26.81 24.28 -4.51
N SER A 344 26.94 23.70 -5.70
CA SER A 344 26.01 22.68 -6.21
C SER A 344 26.03 21.41 -5.35
N ALA A 345 27.22 20.97 -4.92
CA ALA A 345 27.37 19.83 -4.03
C ALA A 345 26.77 20.07 -2.64
N LEU A 346 26.93 21.29 -2.09
CA LEU A 346 26.34 21.68 -0.81
C LEU A 346 24.81 21.73 -0.88
N ILE A 347 24.25 22.32 -1.95
CA ILE A 347 22.80 22.36 -2.18
C ILE A 347 22.25 20.93 -2.36
N ALA A 348 22.92 20.11 -3.18
CA ALA A 348 22.54 18.72 -3.40
C ALA A 348 22.56 17.92 -2.10
N GLY A 349 23.64 18.02 -1.32
CA GLY A 349 23.76 17.34 -0.02
C GLY A 349 22.72 17.78 1.00
N GLY A 350 22.42 19.09 1.05
CA GLY A 350 21.42 19.67 1.96
C GLY A 350 19.97 19.30 1.60
N LEU A 351 19.64 19.24 0.30
CA LEU A 351 18.27 18.97 -0.17
C LEU A 351 17.97 17.48 -0.41
N PHE A 352 18.99 16.63 -0.59
CA PHE A 352 18.78 15.21 -0.87
C PHE A 352 18.03 14.48 0.24
N GLN A 353 18.47 14.65 1.50
CA GLN A 353 17.82 14.03 2.66
C GLN A 353 16.35 14.47 2.86
N PRO A 354 16.00 15.77 2.84
CA PRO A 354 14.60 16.18 2.97
C PRO A 354 13.75 15.71 1.78
N ALA A 355 14.26 15.74 0.55
CA ALA A 355 13.55 15.23 -0.62
C ALA A 355 13.29 13.72 -0.53
N ARG A 356 14.31 12.94 -0.14
CA ARG A 356 14.19 11.50 0.10
C ARG A 356 13.15 11.18 1.17
N LYS A 357 13.20 11.88 2.31
CA LYS A 357 12.21 11.70 3.39
C LYS A 357 10.80 12.11 2.97
N ALA A 358 10.64 13.15 2.17
CA ALA A 358 9.34 13.58 1.66
C ALA A 358 8.74 12.52 0.71
N LEU A 359 9.55 11.98 -0.20
CA LEU A 359 9.11 10.96 -1.14
C LEU A 359 8.81 9.63 -0.44
N GLN A 360 9.61 9.23 0.54
CA GLN A 360 9.32 8.06 1.38
C GLN A 360 7.98 8.23 2.10
N ARG A 361 7.74 9.38 2.74
CA ARG A 361 6.45 9.69 3.38
C ARG A 361 5.27 9.65 2.40
N PHE A 362 5.47 10.18 1.20
CA PHE A 362 4.46 10.12 0.14
C PHE A 362 4.15 8.67 -0.25
N VAL A 363 5.18 7.84 -0.47
CA VAL A 363 5.02 6.42 -0.81
C VAL A 363 4.34 5.66 0.33
N ASP A 364 4.72 5.90 1.58
CA ASP A 364 4.13 5.23 2.76
C ASP A 364 2.65 5.57 2.94
N ARG A 365 2.32 6.85 2.79
CA ARG A 365 0.93 7.32 2.83
C ARG A 365 0.10 6.80 1.65
N THR A 366 0.72 6.66 0.48
CA THR A 366 0.01 6.38 -0.78
C THR A 366 -0.09 4.89 -1.07
N PHE A 367 0.98 4.11 -0.94
CA PHE A 367 1.02 2.68 -1.28
C PHE A 367 0.70 1.77 -0.09
N TYR A 368 1.20 2.09 1.09
CA TYR A 368 1.06 1.21 2.26
C TYR A 368 -0.09 1.61 3.18
N SER A 369 -0.85 2.65 2.82
CA SER A 369 -1.96 3.21 3.60
C SER A 369 -1.62 3.41 5.08
N ILE A 370 -0.38 3.79 5.36
CA ILE A 370 0.04 4.10 6.71
C ILE A 370 -0.36 5.56 6.99
N LYS A 371 -1.45 5.76 7.74
CA LYS A 371 -1.80 7.07 8.32
C LYS A 371 -0.98 7.34 9.59
N ILE A 372 0.34 7.16 9.54
CA ILE A 372 1.19 7.34 10.73
C ILE A 372 2.44 8.11 10.33
N ASP A 373 2.63 9.22 11.03
CA ASP A 373 3.78 10.09 10.92
C ASP A 373 4.94 9.46 11.71
N TYR A 374 5.79 8.65 11.05
CA TYR A 374 6.93 7.96 11.67
C TYR A 374 8.01 8.89 12.24
N LEU A 375 7.91 10.20 11.99
CA LEU A 375 8.82 11.21 12.55
C LEU A 375 8.22 11.96 13.74
N LYS A 376 6.97 11.66 14.11
CA LYS A 376 6.59 11.74 15.51
C LYS A 376 6.91 10.38 16.12
N THR A 377 8.13 10.23 16.60
CA THR A 377 8.26 9.61 17.91
C THR A 377 7.13 10.24 18.74
N PRO A 378 6.20 9.50 19.36
CA PRO A 378 5.51 10.08 20.51
C PRO A 378 6.66 10.71 21.30
N PRO A 379 6.62 12.01 21.65
CA PRO A 379 7.68 12.57 22.46
C PRO A 379 7.92 11.52 23.52
N GLU A 380 9.18 11.11 23.72
CA GLU A 380 9.53 10.35 24.89
C GLU A 380 9.16 11.31 26.02
N ARG A 381 7.89 11.24 26.42
CA ARG A 381 7.34 11.97 27.53
C ARG A 381 8.11 11.28 28.62
N LYS A 382 9.17 11.93 29.08
CA LYS A 382 9.53 11.88 30.48
C LYS A 382 8.21 12.14 31.19
N TYR A 383 7.51 11.07 31.53
CA TYR A 383 6.41 11.11 32.44
C TYR A 383 7.04 11.81 33.64
N LEU A 384 6.64 13.07 33.84
CA LEU A 384 6.86 13.74 35.12
C LEU A 384 6.46 12.69 36.15
N ALA A 385 7.32 12.41 37.14
CA ALA A 385 7.11 11.34 38.10
C ALA A 385 5.74 11.55 38.78
N SER A 386 4.71 10.97 38.20
CA SER A 386 3.41 10.79 38.82
C SER A 386 3.67 9.80 39.95
N PRO A 387 3.11 10.03 41.15
CA PRO A 387 3.28 9.10 42.24
C PRO A 387 2.97 7.68 41.76
N ASP A 388 3.78 6.71 42.20
CA ASP A 388 3.65 5.34 41.73
C ASP A 388 2.24 4.82 42.05
N THR A 389 1.66 4.06 41.12
CA THR A 389 0.28 3.55 41.26
C THR A 389 0.15 2.74 42.55
N GLN A 390 1.23 2.04 42.93
CA GLN A 390 1.33 1.28 44.17
C GLN A 390 1.32 2.13 45.44
N THR A 391 1.67 3.42 45.36
CA THR A 391 1.62 4.35 46.50
C THR A 391 0.24 5.00 46.63
N LEU A 392 -0.43 5.26 45.50
CA LEU A 392 -1.74 5.94 45.47
C LEU A 392 -2.90 5.01 45.79
N VAL A 393 -2.87 3.77 45.30
CA VAL A 393 -3.97 2.81 45.44
C VAL A 393 -4.33 2.51 46.91
N PRO A 394 -3.38 2.25 47.84
CA PRO A 394 -3.70 2.04 49.25
C PRO A 394 -4.31 3.26 49.95
N LEU A 395 -4.02 4.48 49.49
CA LEU A 395 -4.57 5.71 50.06
C LEU A 395 -6.02 5.93 49.59
N LEU A 396 -6.28 5.72 48.30
CA LEU A 396 -7.58 5.93 47.66
C LEU A 396 -8.60 4.88 48.08
N PHE A 397 -8.19 3.62 48.08
CA PHE A 397 -9.04 2.50 48.47
C PHE A 397 -8.85 2.14 49.95
N SER A 398 -8.49 3.10 50.81
CA SER A 398 -8.26 2.88 52.25
C SER A 398 -9.52 2.39 53.00
N HIS A 399 -10.70 2.62 52.43
CA HIS A 399 -11.97 2.08 52.93
C HIS A 399 -12.15 0.59 52.60
N TYR A 400 -11.43 0.03 51.63
CA TYR A 400 -11.44 -1.40 51.33
C TYR A 400 -10.44 -2.14 52.23
N GLN A 401 -10.87 -3.28 52.77
CA GLN A 401 -10.04 -4.09 53.66
C GLN A 401 -9.19 -5.08 52.83
N ASN A 402 -8.06 -5.53 53.38
CA ASN A 402 -7.20 -6.56 52.79
C ASN A 402 -6.80 -6.32 51.33
N LEU A 403 -6.46 -5.06 50.99
CA LEU A 403 -6.04 -4.67 49.64
C LEU A 403 -4.70 -5.33 49.26
N GLU A 404 -4.73 -6.23 48.28
CA GLU A 404 -3.58 -7.01 47.82
C GLU A 404 -3.42 -6.91 46.30
N LEU A 405 -2.23 -6.59 45.79
CA LEU A 405 -1.96 -6.60 44.34
C LEU A 405 -1.91 -8.05 43.83
N ILE A 406 -2.85 -8.43 42.96
CA ILE A 406 -2.96 -9.79 42.41
C ILE A 406 -2.54 -9.91 40.94
N GLY A 407 -2.40 -8.77 40.23
CA GLY A 407 -1.96 -8.79 38.84
C GLY A 407 -1.44 -7.44 38.36
N LYS A 408 -0.38 -7.45 37.55
CA LYS A 408 0.16 -6.26 36.90
C LYS A 408 0.20 -6.47 35.38
N GLY A 409 -0.65 -5.74 34.68
CA GLY A 409 -0.69 -5.71 33.22
C GLY A 409 0.11 -4.55 32.64
N GLY A 410 0.18 -4.47 31.31
CA GLY A 410 0.84 -3.36 30.60
C GLY A 410 0.08 -2.03 30.65
N MET A 411 -1.18 -2.03 31.08
CA MET A 411 -2.02 -0.82 31.15
C MET A 411 -2.66 -0.58 32.52
N ALA A 412 -2.84 -1.63 33.32
CA ALA A 412 -3.55 -1.55 34.59
C ALA A 412 -2.96 -2.52 35.62
N GLU A 413 -3.15 -2.20 36.89
CA GLU A 413 -2.91 -3.08 38.03
C GLU A 413 -4.26 -3.60 38.55
N VAL A 414 -4.30 -4.83 39.06
CA VAL A 414 -5.51 -5.46 39.60
C VAL A 414 -5.24 -5.84 41.05
N TYR A 415 -6.11 -5.38 41.94
CA TYR A 415 -6.03 -5.60 43.37
C TYR A 415 -7.21 -6.44 43.86
N ARG A 416 -6.97 -7.41 44.74
CA ARG A 416 -8.02 -8.05 45.55
C ARG A 416 -8.31 -7.14 46.74
N ALA A 417 -9.58 -6.96 47.08
CA ALA A 417 -9.97 -6.22 48.27
C ALA A 417 -11.29 -6.75 48.83
N GLU A 418 -11.60 -6.43 50.08
CA GLU A 418 -12.89 -6.72 50.71
C GLU A 418 -13.70 -5.44 50.83
N HIS A 419 -14.93 -5.46 50.30
CA HIS A 419 -15.83 -4.31 50.35
C HIS A 419 -16.30 -4.05 51.79
N PRO A 420 -16.11 -2.84 52.34
CA PRO A 420 -16.27 -2.57 53.78
C PRO A 420 -17.67 -2.86 54.33
N THR A 421 -18.71 -2.61 53.53
CA THR A 421 -20.11 -2.75 53.95
C THR A 421 -20.76 -4.06 53.51
N GLN A 422 -20.21 -4.74 52.49
CA GLN A 422 -20.85 -5.91 51.88
C GLN A 422 -20.13 -7.22 52.23
N GLN A 423 -18.99 -7.17 52.94
CA GLN A 423 -18.13 -8.32 53.27
C GLN A 423 -17.84 -9.25 52.08
N ARG A 424 -17.82 -8.68 50.87
CA ARG A 424 -17.60 -9.39 49.62
C ARG A 424 -16.21 -9.09 49.10
N THR A 425 -15.50 -10.12 48.66
CA THR A 425 -14.23 -9.98 47.95
C THR A 425 -14.47 -9.46 46.53
N VAL A 426 -13.73 -8.42 46.14
CA VAL A 426 -13.81 -7.74 44.84
C VAL A 426 -12.43 -7.65 44.20
N ALA A 427 -12.42 -7.52 42.88
CA ALA A 427 -11.22 -7.19 42.10
C ALA A 427 -11.28 -5.73 41.64
N ILE A 428 -10.31 -4.91 42.05
CA ILE A 428 -10.22 -3.50 41.67
C ILE A 428 -9.13 -3.36 40.60
N LYS A 429 -9.54 -3.10 39.36
CA LYS A 429 -8.63 -2.81 38.24
C LYS A 429 -8.39 -1.31 38.19
N VAL A 430 -7.15 -0.87 38.27
CA VAL A 430 -6.74 0.53 38.32
C VAL A 430 -5.82 0.84 37.14
N LEU A 431 -6.15 1.87 36.37
CA LEU A 431 -5.32 2.35 35.27
C LEU A 431 -4.02 2.93 35.83
N LEU A 432 -2.87 2.55 35.24
CA LEU A 432 -1.56 3.05 35.68
C LEU A 432 -1.51 4.58 35.64
N SER A 433 -0.95 5.21 36.68
CA SER A 433 -0.89 6.67 36.83
C SER A 433 -0.21 7.37 35.65
N SER A 434 0.80 6.73 35.05
CA SER A 434 1.49 7.22 33.84
C SER A 434 0.58 7.25 32.61
N LEU A 435 -0.39 6.34 32.51
CA LEU A 435 -1.34 6.23 31.39
C LEU A 435 -2.63 7.00 31.64
N ALA A 436 -2.97 7.30 32.89
CA ALA A 436 -4.16 8.06 33.26
C ALA A 436 -4.17 9.49 32.66
N GLN A 437 -3.00 10.06 32.39
CA GLN A 437 -2.81 11.37 31.75
C GLN A 437 -2.94 11.34 30.22
N ASP A 438 -3.10 10.16 29.62
CA ASP A 438 -3.32 10.02 28.17
C ASP A 438 -4.81 9.83 27.88
N ASP A 439 -5.40 10.83 27.23
CA ASP A 439 -6.82 10.85 26.83
C ASP A 439 -7.25 9.61 26.02
N VAL A 440 -6.34 8.96 25.31
CA VAL A 440 -6.63 7.74 24.54
C VAL A 440 -6.81 6.55 25.47
N PHE A 441 -5.90 6.34 26.43
CA PHE A 441 -5.98 5.24 27.38
C PHE A 441 -7.13 5.43 28.37
N ARG A 442 -7.34 6.66 28.86
CA ARG A 442 -8.51 7.01 29.69
C ARG A 442 -9.83 6.64 29.01
N ARG A 443 -10.06 7.13 27.79
CA ARG A 443 -11.31 6.89 27.06
C ARG A 443 -11.56 5.41 26.79
N ARG A 444 -10.49 4.64 26.53
CA ARG A 444 -10.59 3.18 26.35
C ARG A 444 -11.01 2.48 27.62
N PHE A 445 -10.36 2.80 28.73
CA PHE A 445 -10.68 2.24 30.04
C PHE A 445 -12.13 2.54 30.43
N LEU A 446 -12.55 3.81 30.38
CA LEU A 446 -13.94 4.18 30.67
C LEU A 446 -14.95 3.52 29.72
N ARG A 447 -14.60 3.34 28.44
CA ARG A 447 -15.51 2.67 27.49
C ARG A 447 -15.65 1.18 27.79
N GLU A 448 -14.59 0.51 28.24
CA GLU A 448 -14.63 -0.89 28.68
C GLU A 448 -15.56 -1.03 29.90
N ALA A 449 -15.43 -0.13 30.89
CA ALA A 449 -16.35 -0.08 32.03
C ALA A 449 -17.81 0.10 31.59
N GLN A 450 -18.08 1.05 30.68
CA GLN A 450 -19.43 1.29 30.16
C GLN A 450 -20.03 0.09 29.42
N ILE A 451 -19.21 -0.70 28.73
CA ILE A 451 -19.68 -1.92 28.08
C ILE A 451 -20.02 -2.96 29.14
N LEU A 452 -19.10 -3.20 30.08
CA LEU A 452 -19.30 -4.19 31.15
C LEU A 452 -20.49 -3.84 32.06
N SER A 453 -20.75 -2.55 32.31
CA SER A 453 -21.90 -2.13 33.15
C SER A 453 -23.26 -2.46 32.52
N GLY A 454 -23.31 -2.69 31.20
CA GLY A 454 -24.54 -3.06 30.48
C GLY A 454 -24.72 -4.56 30.27
N LEU A 455 -23.80 -5.40 30.76
CA LEU A 455 -23.80 -6.84 30.54
C LEU A 455 -24.06 -7.59 31.85
N GLU A 456 -25.08 -8.46 31.85
CA GLU A 456 -25.36 -9.37 32.97
C GLU A 456 -25.47 -10.81 32.46
N HIS A 457 -24.40 -11.58 32.67
CA HIS A 457 -24.32 -12.97 32.24
C HIS A 457 -23.41 -13.78 33.18
N PRO A 458 -23.75 -15.04 33.54
CA PRO A 458 -22.95 -15.84 34.49
C PRO A 458 -21.50 -16.10 34.03
N HIS A 459 -21.26 -16.05 32.72
CA HIS A 459 -19.95 -16.29 32.10
C HIS A 459 -19.27 -14.99 31.58
N ILE A 460 -19.73 -13.82 32.03
CA ILE A 460 -19.06 -12.52 31.82
C ILE A 460 -18.78 -11.91 33.18
N VAL A 461 -17.57 -11.36 33.36
CA VAL A 461 -17.20 -10.72 34.64
C VAL A 461 -18.17 -9.59 34.98
N ARG A 462 -18.72 -9.64 36.19
CA ARG A 462 -19.64 -8.60 36.66
C ARG A 462 -18.88 -7.36 37.11
N LEU A 463 -19.28 -6.21 36.59
CA LEU A 463 -18.83 -4.90 37.07
C LEU A 463 -19.79 -4.40 38.16
N PHE A 464 -19.26 -3.99 39.31
CA PHE A 464 -20.03 -3.41 40.40
C PHE A 464 -20.01 -1.89 40.37
N ASP A 465 -18.83 -1.31 40.13
CA ASP A 465 -18.64 0.14 40.12
C ASP A 465 -17.46 0.52 39.23
N PHE A 466 -17.43 1.76 38.75
CA PHE A 466 -16.28 2.33 38.05
C PHE A 466 -16.26 3.85 38.22
N GLY A 467 -15.08 4.44 38.27
CA GLY A 467 -14.97 5.86 38.56
C GLY A 467 -13.60 6.45 38.31
N GLU A 468 -13.49 7.71 38.70
CA GLU A 468 -12.24 8.47 38.76
C GLU A 468 -12.08 9.01 40.18
N GLU A 469 -10.92 8.75 40.79
CA GLU A 469 -10.59 9.31 42.09
C GLU A 469 -9.14 9.83 42.08
N ASN A 470 -8.97 11.11 42.39
CA ASN A 470 -7.68 11.81 42.40
C ASN A 470 -6.83 11.57 41.13
N GLY A 471 -7.49 11.53 39.97
CA GLY A 471 -6.85 11.35 38.66
C GLY A 471 -6.46 9.90 38.34
N LEU A 472 -6.88 8.91 39.14
CA LEU A 472 -6.80 7.49 38.81
C LEU A 472 -8.17 6.96 38.42
N TYR A 473 -8.20 6.18 37.34
CA TYR A 473 -9.41 5.53 36.86
C TYR A 473 -9.45 4.10 37.35
N TYR A 474 -10.60 3.67 37.88
CA TYR A 474 -10.76 2.34 38.45
C TYR A 474 -12.05 1.65 38.01
N MET A 475 -12.07 0.32 38.13
CA MET A 475 -13.23 -0.55 37.98
C MET A 475 -13.24 -1.56 39.12
N VAL A 476 -14.35 -1.64 39.84
CA VAL A 476 -14.60 -2.63 40.88
C VAL A 476 -15.42 -3.76 40.26
N MET A 477 -14.86 -4.95 40.21
CA MET A 477 -15.39 -6.12 39.53
C MET A 477 -15.54 -7.29 40.49
N GLU A 478 -16.28 -8.32 40.06
CA GLU A 478 -16.27 -9.61 40.70
C GLU A 478 -14.87 -10.19 40.80
N TYR A 479 -14.50 -10.64 42.00
CA TYR A 479 -13.28 -11.42 42.19
C TYR A 479 -13.50 -12.86 41.73
N LEU A 480 -12.65 -13.34 40.85
CA LEU A 480 -12.67 -14.70 40.33
C LEU A 480 -11.51 -15.49 40.95
N ASN A 481 -11.83 -16.54 41.70
CA ASN A 481 -10.86 -17.33 42.42
C ASN A 481 -10.35 -18.47 41.54
N GLY A 482 -9.18 -18.28 40.91
CA GLY A 482 -8.52 -19.31 40.13
C GLY A 482 -7.52 -18.75 39.13
N ILE A 483 -7.30 -19.45 38.03
CA ILE A 483 -6.30 -19.09 37.01
C ILE A 483 -6.94 -18.88 35.64
N ASN A 484 -6.33 -18.05 34.79
CA ASN A 484 -6.74 -17.94 33.40
C ASN A 484 -6.24 -19.13 32.56
N LEU A 485 -6.86 -19.34 31.40
CA LEU A 485 -6.49 -20.42 30.47
C LEU A 485 -5.05 -20.29 29.95
N SER A 486 -4.48 -19.08 29.89
CA SER A 486 -3.06 -18.91 29.52
C SER A 486 -2.12 -19.51 30.57
N THR A 487 -2.40 -19.30 31.85
CA THR A 487 -1.66 -19.91 32.96
C THR A 487 -1.87 -21.42 32.98
N TYR A 488 -3.10 -21.89 32.76
CA TYR A 488 -3.39 -23.33 32.62
C TYR A 488 -2.54 -23.97 31.52
N LEU A 489 -2.48 -23.36 30.33
CA LEU A 489 -1.68 -23.86 29.20
C LEU A 489 -0.19 -23.91 29.51
N LYS A 490 0.33 -22.94 30.27
CA LYS A 490 1.74 -22.94 30.70
C LYS A 490 2.04 -24.09 31.66
N GLN A 491 1.09 -24.42 32.55
CA GLN A 491 1.26 -25.45 33.58
C GLN A 491 1.03 -26.87 33.03
N ASN A 492 0.03 -27.03 32.16
CA ASN A 492 -0.47 -28.35 31.73
C ASN A 492 -0.18 -28.66 30.25
N GLY A 493 0.28 -27.67 29.47
CA GLY A 493 0.62 -27.80 28.05
C GLY A 493 -0.60 -27.81 27.12
N ARG A 494 -1.53 -28.75 27.31
CA ARG A 494 -2.77 -28.89 26.51
C ARG A 494 -3.92 -29.37 27.38
N MET A 495 -5.14 -29.19 26.89
CA MET A 495 -6.39 -29.58 27.54
C MET A 495 -7.08 -30.69 26.73
N PRO A 496 -7.45 -31.82 27.35
CA PRO A 496 -8.26 -32.85 26.69
C PRO A 496 -9.59 -32.28 26.19
N LEU A 497 -10.06 -32.74 25.02
CA LEU A 497 -11.31 -32.25 24.41
C LEU A 497 -12.50 -32.34 25.38
N ALA A 498 -12.63 -33.46 26.12
CA ALA A 498 -13.70 -33.66 27.09
C ALA A 498 -13.70 -32.61 28.22
N THR A 499 -12.53 -32.09 28.60
CA THR A 499 -12.38 -31.03 29.60
C THR A 499 -12.58 -29.64 28.99
N ALA A 500 -12.16 -29.45 27.74
CA ALA A 500 -12.30 -28.18 27.04
C ALA A 500 -13.73 -27.85 26.64
N LEU A 501 -14.54 -28.85 26.28
CA LEU A 501 -15.91 -28.64 25.77
C LEU A 501 -16.83 -27.87 26.74
N PRO A 502 -16.93 -28.21 28.04
CA PRO A 502 -17.73 -27.43 28.99
C PRO A 502 -17.28 -25.97 29.08
N ILE A 503 -15.97 -25.73 29.22
CA ILE A 503 -15.36 -24.38 29.29
C ILE A 503 -15.66 -23.58 28.03
N LEU A 504 -15.51 -24.20 26.85
CA LEU A 504 -15.76 -23.55 25.57
C LEU A 504 -17.23 -23.21 25.38
N ARG A 505 -18.14 -24.04 25.90
CA ARG A 505 -19.59 -23.78 25.86
C ARG A 505 -19.95 -22.54 26.66
N GLU A 506 -19.44 -22.43 27.89
CA GLU A 506 -19.64 -21.26 28.75
C GLU A 506 -19.10 -19.97 28.10
N VAL A 507 -17.92 -20.03 27.48
CA VAL A 507 -17.35 -18.90 26.73
C VAL A 507 -18.18 -18.56 25.48
N ALA A 508 -18.67 -19.56 24.76
CA ALA A 508 -19.51 -19.35 23.59
C ALA A 508 -20.86 -18.72 23.95
N GLU A 509 -21.49 -19.14 25.04
CA GLU A 509 -22.72 -18.53 25.56
C GLU A 509 -22.51 -17.06 25.93
N ALA A 510 -21.38 -16.72 26.59
CA ALA A 510 -21.02 -15.34 26.88
C ALA A 510 -20.83 -14.48 25.63
N LEU A 511 -20.17 -15.02 24.60
CA LEU A 511 -19.95 -14.31 23.34
C LEU A 511 -21.27 -14.10 22.59
N ASP A 512 -22.10 -15.12 22.49
CA ASP A 512 -23.40 -15.03 21.82
C ASP A 512 -24.31 -14.02 22.54
N TYR A 513 -24.33 -14.02 23.88
CA TYR A 513 -25.03 -12.99 24.66
C TYR A 513 -24.56 -11.57 24.30
N ALA A 514 -23.24 -11.32 24.30
CA ALA A 514 -22.70 -10.02 23.90
C ALA A 514 -23.06 -9.65 22.45
N HIS A 515 -23.03 -10.61 21.53
CA HIS A 515 -23.36 -10.40 20.11
C HIS A 515 -24.84 -10.02 19.93
N THR A 516 -25.76 -10.59 20.71
CA THR A 516 -27.19 -10.18 20.67
C THR A 516 -27.41 -8.73 21.09
N ALA A 517 -26.53 -8.20 21.94
CA ALA A 517 -26.52 -6.79 22.33
C ALA A 517 -25.76 -5.88 21.33
N GLY A 518 -25.33 -6.42 20.18
CA GLY A 518 -24.55 -5.69 19.17
C GLY A 518 -23.10 -5.40 19.58
N LEU A 519 -22.59 -6.07 20.62
CA LEU A 519 -21.25 -5.89 21.15
C LEU A 519 -20.35 -7.02 20.66
N VAL A 520 -19.16 -6.67 20.18
CA VAL A 520 -18.13 -7.64 19.74
C VAL A 520 -16.94 -7.53 20.68
N HIS A 521 -16.47 -8.66 21.21
CA HIS A 521 -15.42 -8.71 22.22
C HIS A 521 -14.05 -8.27 21.67
N ARG A 522 -13.69 -8.70 20.46
CA ARG A 522 -12.49 -8.30 19.69
C ARG A 522 -11.12 -8.69 20.26
N ASP A 523 -11.07 -9.24 21.48
CA ASP A 523 -9.83 -9.75 22.12
C ASP A 523 -10.04 -11.10 22.81
N VAL A 524 -10.69 -12.06 22.14
CA VAL A 524 -10.82 -13.42 22.68
C VAL A 524 -9.47 -14.13 22.64
N LYS A 525 -8.97 -14.55 23.80
CA LYS A 525 -7.69 -15.25 23.99
C LYS A 525 -7.63 -15.92 25.37
N PRO A 526 -6.71 -16.90 25.60
CA PRO A 526 -6.63 -17.62 26.87
C PRO A 526 -6.40 -16.76 28.12
N SER A 527 -5.73 -15.60 28.01
CA SER A 527 -5.50 -14.73 29.18
C SER A 527 -6.75 -13.97 29.63
N ASN A 528 -7.80 -13.93 28.81
CA ASN A 528 -9.06 -13.22 29.06
C ASN A 528 -10.21 -14.17 29.43
N VAL A 529 -9.89 -15.44 29.70
CA VAL A 529 -10.85 -16.43 30.20
C VAL A 529 -10.32 -16.96 31.52
N MET A 530 -11.02 -16.62 32.60
CA MET A 530 -10.72 -17.04 33.97
C MET A 530 -11.47 -18.34 34.28
N LEU A 531 -10.80 -19.29 34.92
CA LEU A 531 -11.43 -20.46 35.53
C LEU A 531 -11.64 -20.18 37.01
N ASP A 532 -12.87 -19.93 37.41
CA ASP A 532 -13.25 -19.66 38.79
C ASP A 532 -13.67 -20.95 39.49
N THR A 533 -13.08 -21.21 40.65
CA THR A 533 -13.21 -22.43 41.45
C THR A 533 -13.87 -22.17 42.80
N HIS A 534 -14.67 -21.10 42.92
CA HIS A 534 -15.38 -20.77 44.17
C HIS A 534 -16.40 -21.83 44.61
N ASP A 535 -17.06 -22.49 43.66
CA ASP A 535 -18.07 -23.53 43.92
C ASP A 535 -17.55 -24.94 43.59
N ALA A 536 -18.35 -25.97 43.89
CA ALA A 536 -18.02 -27.37 43.58
C ALA A 536 -17.76 -27.63 42.07
N ASN A 537 -18.19 -26.72 41.19
CA ASN A 537 -17.95 -26.75 39.75
C ASN A 537 -17.08 -25.56 39.34
N THR A 538 -16.05 -25.82 38.52
CA THR A 538 -15.27 -24.76 37.87
C THR A 538 -16.10 -24.08 36.79
N ARG A 539 -16.23 -22.75 36.85
CA ARG A 539 -16.90 -21.94 35.81
C ARG A 539 -15.88 -21.14 35.01
N ALA A 540 -16.07 -21.05 33.69
CA ALA A 540 -15.33 -20.16 32.81
C ALA A 540 -16.01 -18.79 32.74
N VAL A 541 -15.23 -17.73 32.92
CA VAL A 541 -15.71 -16.35 32.91
C VAL A 541 -14.85 -15.53 31.96
N LEU A 542 -15.51 -14.88 30.99
CA LEU A 542 -14.89 -13.98 30.02
C LEU A 542 -14.63 -12.61 30.66
N THR A 543 -13.42 -12.10 30.50
CA THR A 543 -12.95 -10.82 31.05
C THR A 543 -12.38 -9.92 29.95
N ASP A 544 -12.22 -8.63 30.25
CA ASP A 544 -11.48 -7.65 29.43
C ASP A 544 -11.96 -7.51 27.98
N PHE A 545 -13.07 -6.80 27.78
CA PHE A 545 -13.59 -6.48 26.44
C PHE A 545 -12.59 -5.63 25.64
N GLY A 546 -12.16 -6.18 24.52
CA GLY A 546 -10.99 -5.79 23.72
C GLY A 546 -11.09 -4.53 22.86
N ILE A 547 -11.54 -3.40 23.42
CA ILE A 547 -11.64 -2.11 22.69
C ILE A 547 -10.24 -1.56 22.32
N SER A 548 -9.17 -2.09 22.91
CA SER A 548 -7.80 -1.58 22.83
C SER A 548 -7.07 -1.84 21.49
N LYS A 549 -7.47 -2.85 20.69
CA LYS A 549 -6.61 -3.35 19.61
C LYS A 549 -6.74 -2.67 18.25
N ILE A 550 -7.89 -2.10 17.92
CA ILE A 550 -8.14 -1.55 16.56
C ILE A 550 -7.14 -0.43 16.22
N THR A 551 -6.65 0.33 17.20
CA THR A 551 -5.66 1.38 16.93
C THR A 551 -4.21 0.89 17.00
N ASN A 552 -3.91 -0.12 17.81
CA ASN A 552 -2.53 -0.60 18.03
C ASN A 552 -1.99 -1.48 16.90
N ALA A 553 -2.88 -2.16 16.15
CA ALA A 553 -2.50 -2.86 14.93
C ALA A 553 -1.92 -1.89 13.86
N HIS A 554 -2.36 -0.64 13.90
CA HIS A 554 -1.82 0.40 13.03
C HIS A 554 -0.51 0.98 13.60
N THR A 555 -0.41 1.25 14.90
CA THR A 555 0.67 2.06 15.49
C THR A 555 1.96 1.33 15.87
N ASN A 556 1.95 0.03 16.16
CA ASN A 556 3.12 -0.68 16.72
C ASN A 556 3.59 -1.88 15.88
N ILE A 557 3.93 -1.63 14.61
CA ILE A 557 4.48 -2.67 13.72
C ILE A 557 5.98 -2.94 14.00
N THR A 558 6.65 -2.07 14.76
CA THR A 558 8.08 -2.19 15.13
C THR A 558 8.28 -2.35 16.64
N ALA A 559 7.58 -3.30 17.28
CA ALA A 559 7.66 -3.50 18.73
C ALA A 559 7.87 -4.96 19.16
N SER A 560 8.38 -5.11 20.38
CA SER A 560 8.94 -6.31 21.04
C SER A 560 8.09 -7.59 21.00
N ALA A 561 8.68 -8.71 21.44
CA ALA A 561 8.02 -10.03 21.52
C ALA A 561 6.67 -10.02 22.28
N ALA A 562 6.46 -9.09 23.23
CA ALA A 562 5.20 -8.96 23.96
C ALA A 562 4.04 -8.44 23.09
N VAL A 563 4.33 -7.63 22.06
CA VAL A 563 3.32 -7.13 21.10
C VAL A 563 2.95 -8.22 20.08
N LEU A 564 3.88 -9.10 19.72
CA LEU A 564 3.60 -10.25 18.84
C LEU A 564 2.50 -11.16 19.42
N GLY A 565 2.56 -11.47 20.72
CA GLY A 565 1.59 -12.35 21.39
C GLY A 565 0.14 -11.81 21.40
N THR A 566 -0.01 -10.52 21.10
CA THR A 566 -1.32 -9.86 21.03
C THR A 566 -2.02 -10.10 19.69
N PHE A 567 -1.28 -10.44 18.62
CA PHE A 567 -1.81 -10.68 17.28
C PHE A 567 -2.13 -12.15 16.99
N ASP A 568 -1.77 -13.07 17.89
CA ASP A 568 -1.94 -14.52 17.67
C ASP A 568 -3.38 -14.97 17.41
N TYR A 569 -4.38 -14.19 17.83
CA TYR A 569 -5.81 -14.52 17.74
C TYR A 569 -6.61 -13.54 16.85
N ILE A 570 -5.93 -12.61 16.16
CA ILE A 570 -6.62 -11.54 15.42
C ILE A 570 -7.34 -12.06 14.17
N ALA A 571 -8.57 -11.61 13.94
CA ALA A 571 -9.35 -12.00 12.77
C ALA A 571 -8.88 -11.27 11.49
N PRO A 572 -8.95 -11.91 10.31
CA PRO A 572 -8.55 -11.30 9.02
C PRO A 572 -9.15 -9.92 8.75
N GLU A 573 -10.45 -9.77 9.01
CA GLU A 573 -11.21 -8.53 8.80
C GLU A 573 -10.77 -7.40 9.74
N GLN A 574 -10.28 -7.72 10.94
CA GLN A 574 -9.72 -6.74 11.87
C GLN A 574 -8.37 -6.21 11.37
N ILE A 575 -7.58 -7.05 10.69
CA ILE A 575 -6.30 -6.63 10.07
C ILE A 575 -6.56 -5.72 8.87
N GLN A 576 -7.59 -6.02 8.08
CA GLN A 576 -7.95 -5.26 6.88
C GLN A 576 -8.56 -3.88 7.20
N GLY A 577 -8.93 -3.63 8.46
CA GLY A 577 -9.58 -2.39 8.87
C GLY A 577 -10.97 -2.25 8.27
N ALA A 578 -11.72 -3.36 8.14
CA ALA A 578 -13.09 -3.33 7.65
C ALA A 578 -13.95 -2.37 8.49
N GLU A 579 -14.82 -1.59 7.84
CA GLU A 579 -15.68 -0.60 8.51
C GLU A 579 -16.65 -1.27 9.49
N GLU A 580 -17.06 -2.51 9.21
CA GLU A 580 -17.91 -3.32 10.07
C GLU A 580 -17.23 -4.65 10.41
N VAL A 581 -16.99 -4.87 11.71
CA VAL A 581 -16.51 -6.14 12.27
C VAL A 581 -17.61 -6.66 13.18
N ASP A 582 -18.22 -7.79 12.79
CA ASP A 582 -19.30 -8.46 13.52
C ASP A 582 -18.78 -9.56 14.47
N GLY A 583 -19.70 -10.26 15.13
CA GLY A 583 -19.38 -11.34 16.10
C GLY A 583 -18.57 -12.50 15.53
N ARG A 584 -18.51 -12.67 14.20
CA ARG A 584 -17.72 -13.75 13.58
C ARG A 584 -16.22 -13.55 13.74
N ALA A 585 -15.77 -12.34 14.05
CA ALA A 585 -14.38 -12.09 14.45
C ALA A 585 -14.04 -12.80 15.78
N ASP A 586 -14.97 -12.81 16.74
CA ASP A 586 -14.79 -13.52 18.00
C ASP A 586 -14.84 -15.04 17.80
N ILE A 587 -15.68 -15.54 16.88
CA ILE A 587 -15.71 -16.97 16.50
C ILE A 587 -14.36 -17.41 15.93
N TYR A 588 -13.72 -16.58 15.10
CA TYR A 588 -12.38 -16.85 14.59
C TYR A 588 -11.36 -16.96 15.72
N ALA A 589 -11.35 -15.98 16.61
CA ALA A 589 -10.43 -15.94 17.75
C ALA A 589 -10.67 -17.11 18.72
N LEU A 590 -11.94 -17.47 18.97
CA LEU A 590 -12.34 -18.66 19.72
C LEU A 590 -11.83 -19.93 19.04
N GLY A 591 -11.90 -20.04 17.71
CA GLY A 591 -11.34 -21.16 16.95
C GLY A 591 -9.81 -21.30 17.11
N ILE A 592 -9.07 -20.19 17.09
CA ILE A 592 -7.63 -20.17 17.37
C ILE A 592 -7.36 -20.62 18.81
N MET A 593 -8.12 -20.09 19.78
CA MET A 593 -7.99 -20.45 21.19
C MET A 593 -8.28 -21.94 21.42
N THR A 594 -9.35 -22.49 20.83
CA THR A 594 -9.66 -23.92 20.90
C THR A 594 -8.56 -24.76 20.28
N TYR A 595 -8.03 -24.38 19.11
CA TYR A 595 -6.90 -25.09 18.49
C TYR A 595 -5.71 -25.16 19.46
N GLN A 596 -5.38 -24.04 20.09
CA GLN A 596 -4.27 -23.97 21.05
C GLN A 596 -4.54 -24.77 22.32
N LEU A 597 -5.75 -24.72 22.87
CA LEU A 597 -6.14 -25.51 24.03
C LEU A 597 -5.93 -27.01 23.76
N LEU A 598 -6.36 -27.51 22.60
CA LEU A 598 -6.32 -28.93 22.29
C LEU A 598 -4.92 -29.42 21.90
N THR A 599 -4.16 -28.61 21.16
CA THR A 599 -2.86 -29.01 20.61
C THR A 599 -1.66 -28.54 21.44
N GLY A 600 -1.85 -27.56 22.32
CA GLY A 600 -0.78 -26.86 23.05
C GLY A 600 0.03 -25.88 22.19
N SER A 601 -0.34 -25.68 20.92
CA SER A 601 0.40 -24.85 19.96
C SER A 601 -0.52 -23.91 19.19
N LEU A 602 -0.01 -22.77 18.74
CA LEU A 602 -0.78 -21.86 17.89
C LEU A 602 -0.83 -22.38 16.45
N PRO A 603 -1.95 -22.19 15.72
CA PRO A 603 -2.09 -22.65 14.33
C PRO A 603 -1.19 -21.85 13.37
N PHE A 604 -0.92 -20.59 13.69
CA PHE A 604 -0.01 -19.74 12.93
C PHE A 604 1.13 -19.27 13.82
N LYS A 605 2.35 -19.76 13.56
CA LYS A 605 3.57 -19.29 14.22
C LYS A 605 4.52 -18.72 13.18
N ARG A 606 4.89 -17.44 13.32
CA ARG A 606 5.79 -16.73 12.40
C ARG A 606 6.79 -15.86 13.18
N PRO A 607 8.02 -15.67 12.66
CA PRO A 607 9.07 -14.96 13.38
C PRO A 607 8.87 -13.43 13.42
N SER A 608 7.97 -12.88 12.60
CA SER A 608 7.68 -11.44 12.57
C SER A 608 6.18 -11.16 12.61
N ALA A 609 5.80 -10.04 13.24
CA ALA A 609 4.40 -9.62 13.33
C ALA A 609 3.75 -9.48 11.94
N GLY A 610 4.45 -8.88 10.98
CA GLY A 610 3.96 -8.76 9.61
C GLY A 610 3.70 -10.12 8.93
N ALA A 611 4.57 -11.11 9.13
CA ALA A 611 4.37 -12.45 8.59
C ALA A 611 3.23 -13.20 9.29
N LEU A 612 3.04 -12.98 10.59
CA LEU A 612 1.91 -13.52 11.36
C LEU A 612 0.58 -12.94 10.87
N LEU A 613 0.49 -11.62 10.72
CA LEU A 613 -0.69 -10.95 10.18
C LEU A 613 -1.01 -11.43 8.76
N LEU A 614 0.01 -11.59 7.90
CA LEU A 614 -0.18 -12.16 6.58
C LEU A 614 -0.70 -13.61 6.64
N ALA A 615 -0.20 -14.43 7.57
CA ALA A 615 -0.70 -15.79 7.76
C ALA A 615 -2.17 -15.82 8.18
N HIS A 616 -2.59 -14.93 9.07
CA HIS A 616 -4.01 -14.76 9.40
C HIS A 616 -4.83 -14.39 8.16
N LEU A 617 -4.32 -13.53 7.27
CA LEU A 617 -5.00 -13.13 6.04
C LEU A 617 -5.07 -14.23 4.97
N THR A 618 -4.00 -15.00 4.76
CA THR A 618 -3.84 -15.82 3.54
C THR A 618 -3.56 -17.29 3.77
N ALA A 619 -2.94 -17.69 4.89
CA ALA A 619 -2.54 -19.08 5.10
C ALA A 619 -3.76 -19.95 5.46
N PRO A 620 -4.02 -21.08 4.79
CA PRO A 620 -5.15 -21.94 5.13
C PRO A 620 -5.06 -22.41 6.60
N PRO A 621 -6.19 -22.55 7.32
CA PRO A 621 -6.17 -23.12 8.67
C PRO A 621 -5.60 -24.54 8.66
N PRO A 622 -4.58 -24.84 9.50
CA PRO A 622 -3.98 -26.17 9.54
C PRO A 622 -4.99 -27.22 10.03
N ASP A 623 -4.80 -28.48 9.62
CA ASP A 623 -5.55 -29.59 10.20
C ASP A 623 -4.98 -29.89 11.58
N ALA A 624 -5.79 -29.72 12.64
CA ALA A 624 -5.36 -29.95 14.02
C ALA A 624 -4.87 -31.40 14.27
N ARG A 625 -5.23 -32.36 13.41
CA ARG A 625 -4.76 -33.74 13.47
C ARG A 625 -3.29 -33.89 13.08
N GLU A 626 -2.70 -32.91 12.38
CA GLU A 626 -1.25 -32.89 12.14
C GLU A 626 -0.48 -32.70 13.46
N ALA A 627 -1.03 -31.90 14.38
CA ALA A 627 -0.44 -31.69 15.71
C ALA A 627 -0.92 -32.73 16.74
N LEU A 628 -2.18 -33.20 16.64
CA LEU A 628 -2.76 -34.19 17.53
C LEU A 628 -3.54 -35.25 16.74
N PRO A 629 -2.88 -36.32 16.24
CA PRO A 629 -3.52 -37.34 15.38
C PRO A 629 -4.72 -38.06 15.98
N SER A 630 -4.83 -38.12 17.31
CA SER A 630 -5.96 -38.73 18.03
C SER A 630 -7.23 -37.86 18.05
N LEU A 631 -7.18 -36.63 17.57
CA LEU A 631 -8.33 -35.73 17.56
C LEU A 631 -9.40 -36.21 16.55
N PRO A 632 -10.70 -36.25 16.93
CA PRO A 632 -11.76 -36.63 16.00
C PRO A 632 -11.77 -35.75 14.75
N ARG A 633 -12.00 -36.37 13.58
CA ARG A 633 -12.04 -35.66 12.29
C ARG A 633 -13.06 -34.52 12.28
N GLN A 634 -14.21 -34.73 12.93
CA GLN A 634 -15.26 -33.71 13.05
C GLN A 634 -14.75 -32.45 13.77
N THR A 635 -14.06 -32.63 14.91
CA THR A 635 -13.47 -31.53 15.69
C THR A 635 -12.47 -30.73 14.86
N ALA A 636 -11.60 -31.41 14.09
CA ALA A 636 -10.64 -30.75 13.22
C ALA A 636 -11.29 -29.94 12.09
N LEU A 637 -12.35 -30.46 11.47
CA LEU A 637 -13.13 -29.73 10.45
C LEU A 637 -13.84 -28.52 11.05
N ALA A 638 -14.38 -28.65 12.27
CA ALA A 638 -15.02 -27.54 12.96
C ALA A 638 -14.03 -26.41 13.26
N LEU A 639 -12.82 -26.74 13.71
CA LEU A 639 -11.73 -25.77 13.89
C LEU A 639 -11.37 -25.04 12.60
N GLN A 640 -11.21 -25.77 11.50
CA GLN A 640 -10.90 -25.18 10.20
C GLN A 640 -11.99 -24.22 9.71
N ARG A 641 -13.26 -24.58 9.91
CA ARG A 641 -14.41 -23.73 9.55
C ARG A 641 -14.49 -22.47 10.41
N ALA A 642 -14.28 -22.56 11.72
CA ALA A 642 -14.24 -21.39 12.59
C ALA A 642 -13.11 -20.42 12.19
N MET A 643 -11.98 -20.96 11.73
CA MET A 643 -10.83 -20.19 11.25
C MET A 643 -10.88 -19.82 9.75
N ALA A 644 -12.04 -19.97 9.09
CA ALA A 644 -12.18 -19.60 7.68
C ALA A 644 -11.86 -18.11 7.45
N LYS A 645 -11.23 -17.79 6.32
CA LYS A 645 -10.73 -16.42 6.08
C LYS A 645 -11.84 -15.43 5.83
N LYS A 646 -12.89 -15.85 5.14
CA LYS A 646 -14.08 -15.02 4.96
C LYS A 646 -15.04 -15.24 6.14
N PRO A 647 -15.53 -14.16 6.78
CA PRO A 647 -16.50 -14.29 7.88
C PRO A 647 -17.74 -15.11 7.49
N ALA A 648 -18.25 -14.95 6.26
CA ALA A 648 -19.42 -15.67 5.76
C ALA A 648 -19.25 -17.20 5.64
N GLU A 649 -18.02 -17.71 5.68
CA GLU A 649 -17.72 -19.15 5.62
C GLU A 649 -17.64 -19.78 7.03
N ARG A 650 -17.70 -18.98 8.10
CA ARG A 650 -17.65 -19.42 9.50
C ARG A 650 -19.03 -19.86 10.00
N TYR A 651 -19.11 -20.22 11.27
CA TYR A 651 -20.38 -20.46 11.97
C TYR A 651 -21.15 -19.15 12.17
N ALA A 652 -22.47 -19.24 12.31
CA ALA A 652 -23.28 -18.04 12.54
C ALA A 652 -23.12 -17.54 13.98
N THR A 653 -22.98 -18.47 14.94
CA THR A 653 -22.79 -18.14 16.37
C THR A 653 -21.62 -18.94 16.97
N ALA A 654 -21.11 -18.48 18.12
CA ALA A 654 -20.06 -19.19 18.85
C ALA A 654 -20.57 -20.54 19.38
N SER A 655 -21.84 -20.62 19.80
CA SER A 655 -22.44 -21.88 20.27
C SER A 655 -22.55 -22.93 19.18
N GLU A 656 -22.90 -22.54 17.94
CA GLU A 656 -22.88 -23.46 16.79
C GLU A 656 -21.48 -24.03 16.54
N PHE A 657 -20.44 -23.20 16.66
CA PHE A 657 -19.06 -23.66 16.54
C PHE A 657 -18.73 -24.70 17.61
N VAL A 658 -19.02 -24.41 18.88
CA VAL A 658 -18.70 -25.33 19.98
C VAL A 658 -19.48 -26.63 19.89
N LEU A 659 -20.76 -26.58 19.49
CA LEU A 659 -21.58 -27.77 19.25
C LEU A 659 -20.99 -28.65 18.13
N ALA A 660 -20.38 -28.05 17.12
CA ALA A 660 -19.75 -28.80 16.03
C ALA A 660 -18.45 -29.54 16.45
N LEU A 661 -17.87 -29.24 17.62
CA LEU A 661 -16.63 -29.87 18.09
C LEU A 661 -16.83 -31.32 18.57
N GLY A 662 -18.04 -31.71 18.99
CA GLY A 662 -18.35 -33.06 19.48
C GLY A 662 -19.34 -33.06 20.62
#